data_AF-A0A1A0UIZ0-F1
#
_entry.id   AF-A0A1A0UIZ0-F1
#
_cell.length_a   1.000
_cell.length_b   1.000
_cell.length_c   1.000
_cell.angle_alpha   90.00
_cell.angle_beta   90.00
_cell.angle_gamma   90.00
#
_symmetry.space_group_name_H-M   'P 1'
#
loop_
_entity.id
_entity.type
_entity.pdbx_description
1 polymer ?
#
loop_
_entity_poly.entity_id
_entity_poly.type
_entity_poly.pdbx_seq_one_letter_code
_entity_poly.pdbx_strand_id
1 'polypeptide(L)'
;MTADREVCVGDGVSGTVATPLHDVRVLEISDRIAGAYCGKLLADAGADVVKVEPPEGDPLRRVTVTDSTLRDDADSPLFCYLNAGKRSVTAISSHLLSCADIIVVTADEATARRYGVDSDALLAASPGCIVVSISDFGWTGPWSRRPATEFTLQAASGLTGFRGDPAGPPISIGGDLGEYMGGTWAAYGALALRRRVRDGGAGGHLDMSMLEAITLMQSGEWLHSALLQVPPVRRSVEVPSIEPAKDGYVGISMVTGQQWLDFAAMVDCPELTEIAQLQFQIGRWDYRDWIRERIDPWMRQRTVAEIVELGQLFRLPLASLGNGATIPSMDHLRERGVYIDNPAGFRQPRPPWLMSSARPAPVATSPAVGDGDDERLWEPRDLRAESAPTGRMPLAGVRVVDFTAFWAGPAATHSLAAFGADVIKVESIQRPDGIRYSGGMRKDVDDWWEYGWVFHAMNTNKRSVTLDLQSEEGLRLVRRLIGQADVVVENFSPRVMEQFGLDAAELLALNPRLVVVRMPAFGLTGPWRDRVGFAPTMEQIAGLAWVTGMPDGPPIAPRGACDPLAGAHAAFATLAALEFADRTGEGQLVEVPMIEAVLNVTAVQTIEYEVFGRVMERRGNRGYGAAVQDVYRCAGDDSWIALAARTEDECAALADVTGDAELETWLGARDAEAAAEELVRAGVPAAVVVSPSLVTENPQLRHRGFFERLDHSRTGENLYPCPPFTPLADSEAWLQRPPPTLGEHNAEVLTTLCGLTASDLERLEAQGVIGSRPKGL
;
A
#
# COMPACT_ATOMS: atom_id res chain seq x y z
N MET A 1 22.41 -11.42 -38.11
CA MET A 1 22.60 -12.83 -37.66
C MET A 1 22.82 -12.78 -36.17
N THR A 2 21.70 -12.71 -35.47
CA THR A 2 21.57 -12.54 -34.02
C THR A 2 20.99 -13.85 -33.52
N ALA A 3 21.75 -14.56 -32.69
CA ALA A 3 21.30 -15.81 -32.09
C ALA A 3 20.55 -15.48 -30.80
N ASP A 4 19.24 -15.76 -30.82
CA ASP A 4 18.39 -15.86 -29.65
C ASP A 4 18.99 -16.88 -28.67
N ARG A 5 19.23 -16.45 -27.44
CA ARG A 5 19.41 -17.37 -26.31
C ARG A 5 18.08 -17.44 -25.58
N GLU A 6 17.26 -18.41 -25.97
CA GLU A 6 16.24 -18.99 -25.10
C GLU A 6 16.92 -19.47 -23.81
N VAL A 7 16.45 -18.96 -22.67
CA VAL A 7 16.78 -19.53 -21.36
C VAL A 7 15.96 -20.81 -21.23
N CYS A 8 16.52 -21.93 -21.71
CA CYS A 8 16.01 -23.25 -21.43
C CYS A 8 16.12 -23.53 -19.92
N VAL A 9 14.97 -23.72 -19.27
CA VAL A 9 14.86 -24.31 -17.94
C VAL A 9 15.31 -25.77 -18.06
N GLY A 10 16.51 -26.06 -17.60
CA GLY A 10 17.06 -27.41 -17.60
C GLY A 10 16.47 -28.26 -16.48
N ASP A 11 15.79 -29.34 -16.86
CA ASP A 11 15.52 -30.48 -15.98
C ASP A 11 16.84 -31.17 -15.62
N GLY A 12 17.18 -31.19 -14.33
CA GLY A 12 18.27 -32.05 -13.85
C GLY A 12 19.05 -31.65 -12.60
N VAL A 13 18.39 -31.24 -11.50
CA VAL A 13 18.88 -31.48 -10.11
C VAL A 13 17.66 -31.63 -9.20
N SER A 14 17.53 -32.77 -8.51
CA SER A 14 16.47 -33.02 -7.51
C SER A 14 16.75 -32.26 -6.20
N GLY A 15 16.66 -30.94 -6.21
CA GLY A 15 16.63 -30.09 -5.03
C GLY A 15 15.48 -29.11 -5.19
N THR A 16 14.44 -29.22 -4.36
CA THR A 16 13.33 -28.26 -4.34
C THR A 16 13.88 -26.85 -4.15
N VAL A 17 13.65 -25.96 -5.13
CA VAL A 17 14.01 -24.55 -5.01
C VAL A 17 13.31 -23.99 -3.76
N ALA A 18 14.08 -23.48 -2.80
CA ALA A 18 13.56 -23.11 -1.49
C ALA A 18 12.69 -21.84 -1.57
N THR A 19 11.54 -21.86 -0.89
CA THR A 19 10.73 -20.65 -0.66
C THR A 19 11.43 -19.75 0.38
N PRO A 20 11.17 -18.44 0.38
CA PRO A 20 11.77 -17.52 1.34
C PRO A 20 11.54 -17.90 2.81
N LEU A 21 10.35 -18.40 3.16
CA LEU A 21 9.91 -18.58 4.55
C LEU A 21 9.60 -20.04 4.95
N HIS A 22 10.15 -21.05 4.24
CA HIS A 22 9.83 -22.48 4.46
C HIS A 22 9.96 -22.99 5.90
N ASP A 23 10.74 -22.33 6.74
CA ASP A 23 10.99 -22.71 8.12
C ASP A 23 10.16 -21.91 9.14
N VAL A 24 9.37 -20.92 8.70
CA VAL A 24 8.57 -20.04 9.57
C VAL A 24 7.21 -20.66 9.87
N ARG A 25 6.80 -20.64 11.15
CA ARG A 25 5.51 -21.13 11.62
C ARG A 25 4.63 -19.98 12.08
N VAL A 26 3.43 -19.90 11.52
CA VAL A 26 2.48 -18.81 11.77
C VAL A 26 1.17 -19.36 12.28
N LEU A 27 0.74 -18.90 13.46
CA LEU A 27 -0.61 -19.15 13.97
C LEU A 27 -1.49 -17.95 13.65
N GLU A 28 -2.52 -18.15 12.83
CA GLU A 28 -3.47 -17.11 12.44
C GLU A 28 -4.79 -17.30 13.20
N ILE A 29 -5.17 -16.31 14.01
CA ILE A 29 -6.45 -16.26 14.74
C ILE A 29 -7.20 -15.04 14.20
N SER A 30 -7.97 -15.24 13.12
CA SER A 30 -8.63 -14.16 12.41
C SER A 30 -9.93 -14.62 11.75
N ASP A 31 -10.89 -13.71 11.65
CA ASP A 31 -12.21 -13.86 11.05
C ASP A 31 -12.51 -12.77 9.99
N ARG A 32 -11.49 -12.00 9.57
CA ARG A 32 -11.63 -10.94 8.55
C ARG A 32 -10.45 -10.90 7.58
N ILE A 33 -10.62 -10.13 6.51
CA ILE A 33 -9.69 -10.06 5.38
C ILE A 33 -8.28 -9.65 5.83
N ALA A 34 -8.12 -8.68 6.73
CA ALA A 34 -6.80 -8.22 7.15
C ALA A 34 -5.90 -9.34 7.70
N GLY A 35 -6.38 -10.12 8.67
CA GLY A 35 -5.59 -11.22 9.23
C GLY A 35 -5.42 -12.38 8.24
N ALA A 36 -6.47 -12.72 7.49
CA ALA A 36 -6.41 -13.77 6.48
C ALA A 36 -5.43 -13.44 5.33
N TYR A 37 -5.37 -12.17 4.90
CA TYR A 37 -4.44 -11.69 3.87
C TYR A 37 -3.00 -11.61 4.41
N CYS A 38 -2.79 -11.23 5.67
CA CYS A 38 -1.49 -11.33 6.33
C CYS A 38 -0.96 -12.78 6.28
N GLY A 39 -1.76 -13.75 6.72
CA GLY A 39 -1.39 -15.16 6.65
C GLY A 39 -1.23 -15.66 5.21
N LYS A 40 -2.03 -15.15 4.26
CA LYS A 40 -1.88 -15.46 2.84
C LYS A 40 -0.51 -15.04 2.29
N LEU A 41 -0.08 -13.80 2.55
CA LEU A 41 1.22 -13.30 2.09
C LEU A 41 2.37 -14.15 2.66
N LEU A 42 2.28 -14.52 3.94
CA LEU A 42 3.27 -15.38 4.60
C LEU A 42 3.27 -16.80 4.01
N ALA A 43 2.09 -17.39 3.77
CA ALA A 43 1.94 -18.69 3.12
C ALA A 43 2.46 -18.69 1.67
N ASP A 44 2.14 -17.66 0.89
CA ASP A 44 2.62 -17.48 -0.49
C ASP A 44 4.16 -17.37 -0.53
N ALA A 45 4.78 -16.80 0.50
CA ALA A 45 6.23 -16.75 0.68
C ALA A 45 6.81 -18.03 1.31
N GLY A 46 5.96 -19.01 1.63
CA GLY A 46 6.34 -20.37 2.04
C GLY A 46 6.24 -20.68 3.53
N ALA A 47 5.71 -19.79 4.36
CA ALA A 47 5.50 -20.08 5.77
C ALA A 47 4.45 -21.18 5.96
N ASP A 48 4.62 -21.99 7.01
CA ASP A 48 3.63 -22.96 7.45
C ASP A 48 2.60 -22.24 8.33
N VAL A 49 1.43 -21.96 7.74
CA VAL A 49 0.36 -21.19 8.37
C VAL A 49 -0.76 -22.11 8.85
N VAL A 50 -1.03 -22.05 10.15
CA VAL A 50 -2.15 -22.74 10.79
C VAL A 50 -3.18 -21.69 11.17
N LYS A 51 -4.36 -21.78 10.57
CA LYS A 51 -5.54 -20.99 10.90
C LYS A 51 -6.28 -21.62 12.07
N VAL A 52 -6.68 -20.79 13.02
CA VAL A 52 -7.65 -21.13 14.05
C VAL A 52 -8.99 -20.55 13.63
N GLU A 53 -10.00 -21.40 13.61
CA GLU A 53 -11.38 -21.01 13.32
C GLU A 53 -12.35 -21.75 14.25
N PRO A 54 -13.59 -21.28 14.47
CA PRO A 54 -14.54 -22.00 15.30
C PRO A 54 -14.97 -23.33 14.64
N PRO A 55 -15.53 -24.30 15.39
CA PRO A 55 -16.04 -25.55 14.82
C PRO A 55 -17.11 -25.36 13.73
N GLU A 56 -17.83 -24.24 13.75
CA GLU A 56 -18.80 -23.85 12.72
C GLU A 56 -18.13 -23.32 11.43
N GLY A 57 -16.83 -23.03 11.48
CA GLY A 57 -16.01 -22.46 10.41
C GLY A 57 -15.92 -20.94 10.45
N ASP A 58 -14.86 -20.40 9.83
CA ASP A 58 -14.67 -18.96 9.62
C ASP A 58 -15.89 -18.35 8.90
N PRO A 59 -16.45 -17.23 9.38
CA PRO A 59 -17.54 -16.52 8.70
C PRO A 59 -17.29 -16.24 7.21
N LEU A 60 -16.05 -15.97 6.81
CA LEU A 60 -15.66 -15.74 5.41
C LEU A 60 -15.97 -16.94 4.51
N ARG A 61 -16.08 -18.18 5.04
CA ARG A 61 -16.51 -19.36 4.28
C ARG A 61 -17.88 -19.18 3.64
N ARG A 62 -18.71 -18.26 4.14
CA ARG A 62 -20.08 -18.04 3.67
C ARG A 62 -20.31 -16.68 3.01
N VAL A 63 -19.28 -15.85 2.86
CA VAL A 63 -19.40 -14.50 2.28
C VAL A 63 -19.32 -14.53 0.76
N THR A 64 -20.31 -13.99 0.06
CA THR A 64 -20.20 -13.60 -1.36
C THR A 64 -20.40 -12.10 -1.49
N VAL A 65 -19.58 -11.45 -2.31
CA VAL A 65 -19.58 -9.99 -2.44
C VAL A 65 -20.67 -9.52 -3.40
N THR A 66 -21.17 -10.39 -4.26
CA THR A 66 -22.24 -10.07 -5.23
C THR A 66 -23.63 -10.55 -4.77
N ASP A 67 -23.81 -10.88 -3.49
CA ASP A 67 -25.01 -11.51 -2.93
C ASP A 67 -25.39 -12.81 -3.69
N SER A 68 -24.39 -13.48 -4.25
CA SER A 68 -24.54 -14.72 -5.01
C SER A 68 -24.82 -15.91 -4.08
N THR A 69 -25.67 -16.83 -4.53
CA THR A 69 -26.00 -18.05 -3.77
C THR A 69 -24.85 -19.05 -3.81
N LEU A 70 -24.30 -19.36 -2.63
CA LEU A 70 -23.33 -20.43 -2.45
C LEU A 70 -24.03 -21.80 -2.46
N ARG A 71 -23.32 -22.84 -2.88
CA ARG A 71 -23.76 -24.22 -2.65
C ARG A 71 -23.58 -24.56 -1.17
N ASP A 72 -24.50 -25.33 -0.60
CA ASP A 72 -24.49 -25.69 0.82
C ASP A 72 -23.17 -26.35 1.28
N ASP A 73 -22.55 -27.13 0.39
CA ASP A 73 -21.32 -27.90 0.60
C ASP A 73 -20.02 -27.17 0.21
N ALA A 74 -20.11 -25.91 -0.26
CA ALA A 74 -18.96 -25.17 -0.77
C ALA A 74 -18.54 -24.03 0.16
N ASP A 75 -17.22 -23.84 0.28
CA ASP A 75 -16.65 -22.62 0.82
C ASP A 75 -16.73 -21.48 -0.20
N SER A 76 -16.83 -20.25 0.31
CA SER A 76 -16.73 -19.05 -0.50
C SER A 76 -15.42 -19.01 -1.29
N PRO A 77 -15.47 -18.62 -2.58
CA PRO A 77 -14.26 -18.40 -3.36
C PRO A 77 -13.28 -17.39 -2.74
N LEU A 78 -13.77 -16.39 -2.01
CA LEU A 78 -12.92 -15.43 -1.30
C LEU A 78 -12.16 -16.12 -0.15
N PHE A 79 -12.83 -16.99 0.62
CA PHE A 79 -12.19 -17.80 1.64
C PHE A 79 -11.11 -18.71 1.03
N CYS A 80 -11.43 -19.38 -0.09
CA CYS A 80 -10.49 -20.24 -0.80
C CYS A 80 -9.25 -19.47 -1.28
N TYR A 81 -9.41 -18.23 -1.77
CA TYR A 81 -8.30 -17.38 -2.19
C TYR A 81 -7.39 -16.97 -1.01
N LEU A 82 -8.00 -16.53 0.10
CA LEU A 82 -7.25 -16.03 1.27
C LEU A 82 -6.58 -17.16 2.07
N ASN A 83 -7.13 -18.38 2.05
CA ASN A 83 -6.68 -19.48 2.89
C ASN A 83 -6.08 -20.66 2.13
N ALA A 84 -5.87 -20.53 0.81
CA ALA A 84 -5.14 -21.51 0.01
C ALA A 84 -3.76 -21.85 0.62
N GLY A 85 -3.48 -23.14 0.81
CA GLY A 85 -2.20 -23.62 1.34
C GLY A 85 -2.00 -23.51 2.85
N LYS A 86 -3.03 -23.08 3.59
CA LYS A 86 -3.04 -23.11 5.06
C LYS A 86 -3.56 -24.45 5.58
N ARG A 87 -3.38 -24.71 6.87
CA ARG A 87 -4.06 -25.77 7.64
C ARG A 87 -5.04 -25.14 8.64
N SER A 88 -6.03 -25.90 9.11
CA SER A 88 -7.04 -25.41 10.06
C SER A 88 -7.08 -26.23 11.34
N VAL A 89 -7.29 -25.55 12.47
CA VAL A 89 -7.64 -26.16 13.76
C VAL A 89 -8.85 -25.46 14.37
N THR A 90 -9.63 -26.19 15.16
CA THR A 90 -10.84 -25.66 15.82
C THR A 90 -10.60 -25.18 17.26
N ALA A 91 -9.41 -25.46 17.81
CA ALA A 91 -9.07 -25.12 19.18
C ALA A 91 -7.64 -24.57 19.34
N ILE A 92 -7.52 -23.51 20.15
CA ILE A 92 -6.22 -22.98 20.56
C ILE A 92 -5.71 -23.80 21.74
N SER A 93 -4.45 -24.23 21.67
CA SER A 93 -3.76 -24.86 22.80
C SER A 93 -2.51 -24.08 23.18
N SER A 94 -2.14 -24.14 24.46
CA SER A 94 -0.88 -23.57 24.94
C SER A 94 0.34 -24.18 24.23
N HIS A 95 0.26 -25.45 23.83
CA HIS A 95 1.25 -26.12 23.01
C HIS A 95 1.42 -25.42 21.65
N LEU A 96 0.33 -25.20 20.92
CA LEU A 96 0.36 -24.56 19.61
C LEU A 96 0.89 -23.12 19.67
N LEU A 97 0.42 -22.35 20.65
CA LEU A 97 0.92 -21.00 20.93
C LEU A 97 2.43 -20.99 21.19
N SER A 98 2.94 -21.93 21.98
CA SER A 98 4.37 -22.02 22.29
C SER A 98 5.26 -22.47 21.12
N CYS A 99 4.68 -23.08 20.09
CA CYS A 99 5.39 -23.61 18.93
C CYS A 99 5.46 -22.62 17.74
N ALA A 100 4.64 -21.56 17.77
CA ALA A 100 4.57 -20.56 16.71
C ALA A 100 5.76 -19.59 16.78
N ASP A 101 6.31 -19.21 15.62
CA ASP A 101 7.27 -18.11 15.52
C ASP A 101 6.54 -16.76 15.50
N ILE A 102 5.39 -16.74 14.82
CA ILE A 102 4.51 -15.56 14.66
C ILE A 102 3.07 -15.96 15.02
N ILE A 103 2.42 -15.15 15.84
CA ILE A 103 0.99 -15.25 16.17
C ILE A 103 0.32 -13.99 15.62
N VAL A 104 -0.58 -14.16 14.65
CA VAL A 104 -1.43 -13.09 14.13
C VAL A 104 -2.80 -13.23 14.79
N VAL A 105 -3.27 -12.18 15.46
CA VAL A 105 -4.59 -12.16 16.10
C VAL A 105 -5.37 -10.94 15.64
N THR A 106 -6.59 -11.15 15.14
CA THR A 106 -7.50 -10.05 14.78
C THR A 106 -8.57 -9.90 15.84
N ALA A 107 -8.31 -9.03 16.82
CA ALA A 107 -9.16 -8.86 17.99
C ALA A 107 -8.74 -7.61 18.80
N ASP A 108 -9.66 -7.09 19.62
CA ASP A 108 -9.28 -6.24 20.74
C ASP A 108 -8.51 -7.04 21.83
N GLU A 109 -7.87 -6.34 22.76
CA GLU A 109 -7.04 -6.98 23.80
C GLU A 109 -7.85 -7.98 24.63
N ALA A 110 -9.08 -7.61 25.01
CA ALA A 110 -9.93 -8.45 25.86
C ALA A 110 -10.30 -9.77 25.16
N THR A 111 -10.58 -9.72 23.86
CA THR A 111 -10.93 -10.88 23.05
C THR A 111 -9.69 -11.73 22.74
N ALA A 112 -8.54 -11.11 22.45
CA ALA A 112 -7.27 -11.82 22.31
C ALA A 112 -6.92 -12.62 23.59
N ARG A 113 -7.07 -12.01 24.77
CA ARG A 113 -6.87 -12.70 26.06
C ARG A 113 -7.85 -13.86 26.27
N ARG A 114 -9.10 -13.76 25.80
CA ARG A 114 -10.07 -14.87 25.83
C ARG A 114 -9.66 -16.04 24.93
N TYR A 115 -8.94 -15.76 23.84
CA TYR A 115 -8.31 -16.76 22.98
C TYR A 115 -7.01 -17.34 23.58
N GLY A 116 -6.57 -16.86 24.74
CA GLY A 116 -5.30 -17.27 25.36
C GLY A 116 -4.09 -16.53 24.80
N VAL A 117 -4.30 -15.49 23.98
CA VAL A 117 -3.23 -14.62 23.44
C VAL A 117 -3.01 -13.46 24.41
N ASP A 118 -2.21 -13.71 25.43
CA ASP A 118 -1.68 -12.69 26.34
C ASP A 118 -0.23 -12.40 25.93
N SER A 119 0.00 -11.26 25.27
CA SER A 119 1.31 -10.94 24.67
C SER A 119 2.44 -10.94 25.72
N ASP A 120 2.21 -10.38 26.91
CA ASP A 120 3.21 -10.36 27.98
C ASP A 120 3.55 -11.77 28.47
N ALA A 121 2.54 -12.61 28.69
CA ALA A 121 2.73 -13.99 29.12
C ALA A 121 3.43 -14.84 28.05
N LEU A 122 3.07 -14.64 26.78
CA LEU A 122 3.68 -15.33 25.64
C LEU A 122 5.13 -14.93 25.46
N LEU A 123 5.46 -13.63 25.53
CA LEU A 123 6.83 -13.14 25.40
C LEU A 123 7.69 -13.53 26.61
N ALA A 124 7.11 -13.65 27.81
CA ALA A 124 7.81 -14.19 28.97
C ALA A 124 8.13 -15.69 28.83
N ALA A 125 7.24 -16.47 28.20
CA ALA A 125 7.42 -17.91 27.98
C ALA A 125 8.30 -18.23 26.76
N SER A 126 8.21 -17.42 25.71
CA SER A 126 8.93 -17.55 24.45
C SER A 126 9.44 -16.17 24.00
N PRO A 127 10.63 -15.74 24.48
CA PRO A 127 11.16 -14.39 24.20
C PRO A 127 11.40 -14.10 22.72
N GLY A 128 11.51 -15.12 21.86
CA GLY A 128 11.63 -14.97 20.41
C GLY A 128 10.28 -14.91 19.66
N CYS A 129 9.16 -15.07 20.34
CA CYS A 129 7.83 -15.05 19.72
C CYS A 129 7.46 -13.64 19.23
N ILE A 130 6.75 -13.58 18.11
CA ILE A 130 6.21 -12.32 17.57
C ILE A 130 4.70 -12.39 17.63
N VAL A 131 4.07 -11.43 18.30
CA VAL A 131 2.62 -11.29 18.33
C VAL A 131 2.25 -10.07 17.49
N VAL A 132 1.36 -10.24 16.52
CA VAL A 132 0.81 -9.16 15.71
C VAL A 132 -0.68 -9.09 15.99
N SER A 133 -1.11 -8.04 16.69
CA SER A 133 -2.54 -7.78 16.87
C SER A 133 -3.03 -6.82 15.81
N ILE A 134 -4.19 -7.14 15.23
CA ILE A 134 -4.89 -6.31 14.27
C ILE A 134 -6.22 -5.93 14.91
N SER A 135 -6.46 -4.64 15.10
CA SER A 135 -7.75 -4.12 15.60
C SER A 135 -8.08 -2.79 14.95
N ASP A 136 -9.34 -2.37 15.02
CA ASP A 136 -9.79 -1.17 14.33
C ASP A 136 -9.02 0.10 14.75
N PHE A 137 -8.76 0.22 16.06
CA PHE A 137 -8.13 1.40 16.66
C PHE A 137 -6.80 1.10 17.38
N GLY A 138 -6.34 -0.15 17.39
CA GLY A 138 -5.26 -0.58 18.30
C GLY A 138 -5.78 -0.86 19.71
N TRP A 139 -4.99 -1.53 20.55
CA TRP A 139 -5.43 -1.99 21.88
C TRP A 139 -5.51 -0.90 22.95
N THR A 140 -4.94 0.27 22.68
CA THR A 140 -4.89 1.40 23.61
C THR A 140 -5.65 2.63 23.09
N GLY A 141 -6.03 3.53 24.00
CA GLY A 141 -6.61 4.82 23.65
C GLY A 141 -8.12 4.92 23.75
N PRO A 142 -8.64 6.15 23.60
CA PRO A 142 -10.05 6.46 23.85
C PRO A 142 -11.01 5.74 22.91
N TRP A 143 -10.54 5.30 21.74
CA TRP A 143 -11.36 4.64 20.73
C TRP A 143 -11.12 3.13 20.64
N SER A 144 -10.18 2.57 21.40
CA SER A 144 -9.79 1.13 21.37
C SER A 144 -10.94 0.12 21.44
N ARG A 145 -12.08 0.49 22.03
CA ARG A 145 -13.28 -0.36 22.19
C ARG A 145 -14.51 0.17 21.46
N ARG A 146 -14.35 1.15 20.56
CA ARG A 146 -15.47 1.68 19.79
C ARG A 146 -15.85 0.68 18.68
N PRO A 147 -17.15 0.46 18.43
CA PRO A 147 -17.59 -0.27 17.25
C PRO A 147 -17.10 0.45 15.98
N ALA A 148 -16.55 -0.32 15.04
CA ALA A 148 -16.08 0.19 13.76
C ALA A 148 -16.21 -0.87 12.66
N THR A 149 -16.13 -0.37 11.44
CA THR A 149 -16.01 -1.12 10.19
C THR A 149 -14.95 -0.45 9.34
N GLU A 150 -14.37 -1.17 8.38
CA GLU A 150 -13.44 -0.58 7.40
C GLU A 150 -14.03 0.70 6.77
N PHE A 151 -15.31 0.67 6.39
CA PHE A 151 -16.04 1.82 5.85
C PHE A 151 -16.03 3.05 6.77
N THR A 152 -16.33 2.87 8.06
CA THR A 152 -16.28 3.97 9.05
C THR A 152 -14.84 4.42 9.34
N LEU A 153 -13.84 3.54 9.23
CA LEU A 153 -12.43 3.88 9.37
C LEU A 153 -11.91 4.70 8.17
N GLN A 154 -12.40 4.45 6.96
CA GLN A 154 -12.12 5.32 5.80
C GLN A 154 -12.63 6.75 6.04
N ALA A 155 -13.78 6.91 6.70
CA ALA A 155 -14.30 8.23 7.06
C ALA A 155 -13.44 8.92 8.14
N ALA A 156 -13.10 8.19 9.21
CA ALA A 156 -12.32 8.73 10.33
C ALA A 156 -10.84 9.03 9.98
N SER A 157 -10.27 8.34 9.00
CA SER A 157 -8.93 8.60 8.46
C SER A 157 -8.90 9.79 7.49
N GLY A 158 -10.06 10.25 7.04
CA GLY A 158 -10.22 11.28 6.02
C GLY A 158 -10.08 10.79 4.57
N LEU A 159 -9.90 9.48 4.35
CA LEU A 159 -9.77 8.88 3.02
C LEU A 159 -11.07 9.01 2.21
N THR A 160 -12.21 9.15 2.89
CA THR A 160 -13.51 9.43 2.28
C THR A 160 -13.70 10.93 1.98
N GLY A 161 -13.22 11.84 2.85
CA GLY A 161 -13.67 13.23 2.90
C GLY A 161 -13.30 14.13 1.71
N PHE A 162 -12.28 13.75 0.95
CA PHE A 162 -11.78 14.49 -0.21
C PHE A 162 -12.22 13.95 -1.57
N ARG A 163 -13.00 12.86 -1.63
CA ARG A 163 -13.40 12.22 -2.89
C ARG A 163 -14.89 12.40 -3.16
N GLY A 164 -15.22 12.82 -4.38
CA GLY A 164 -16.60 12.94 -4.87
C GLY A 164 -16.95 14.36 -5.33
N ASP A 165 -18.15 14.53 -5.89
CA ASP A 165 -18.66 15.86 -6.23
C ASP A 165 -19.07 16.60 -4.93
N PRO A 166 -18.66 17.86 -4.71
CA PRO A 166 -19.13 18.68 -3.59
C PRO A 166 -20.65 18.82 -3.50
N ALA A 167 -21.37 18.72 -4.62
CA ALA A 167 -22.83 18.76 -4.62
C ALA A 167 -23.46 17.47 -4.06
N GLY A 168 -22.72 16.35 -4.08
CA GLY A 168 -23.13 15.05 -3.55
C GLY A 168 -22.43 14.66 -2.26
N PRO A 169 -22.63 13.43 -1.76
CA PRO A 169 -21.91 12.91 -0.61
C PRO A 169 -20.43 12.65 -0.93
N PRO A 170 -19.55 12.67 0.10
CA PRO A 170 -18.26 12.00 0.06
C PRO A 170 -18.39 10.53 -0.36
N ILE A 171 -17.34 9.98 -1.00
CA ILE A 171 -17.37 8.61 -1.56
C ILE A 171 -16.21 7.78 -1.03
N SER A 172 -16.51 6.69 -0.33
CA SER A 172 -15.53 5.70 0.11
C SER A 172 -14.96 4.90 -1.06
N ILE A 173 -13.76 4.32 -0.89
CA ILE A 173 -13.20 3.36 -1.85
C ILE A 173 -13.96 2.03 -1.68
N GLY A 174 -14.39 1.43 -2.79
CA GLY A 174 -15.02 0.11 -2.78
C GLY A 174 -14.00 -1.05 -2.69
N GLY A 175 -14.46 -2.22 -2.25
CA GLY A 175 -13.66 -3.46 -2.25
C GLY A 175 -12.78 -3.67 -1.02
N ASP A 176 -13.13 -3.10 0.12
CA ASP A 176 -12.49 -3.32 1.44
C ASP A 176 -10.96 -3.11 1.42
N LEU A 177 -10.50 -2.12 0.64
CA LEU A 177 -9.08 -1.88 0.38
C LEU A 177 -8.25 -1.70 1.66
N GLY A 178 -8.84 -1.09 2.71
CA GLY A 178 -8.21 -0.93 4.00
C GLY A 178 -7.86 -2.24 4.69
N GLU A 179 -8.68 -3.30 4.53
CA GLU A 179 -8.38 -4.64 5.06
C GLU A 179 -7.09 -5.19 4.49
N TYR A 180 -6.94 -5.12 3.17
CA TYR A 180 -5.75 -5.62 2.48
C TYR A 180 -4.50 -4.79 2.83
N MET A 181 -4.65 -3.47 3.00
CA MET A 181 -3.58 -2.61 3.50
C MET A 181 -3.13 -3.05 4.90
N GLY A 182 -4.08 -3.24 5.83
CA GLY A 182 -3.79 -3.74 7.17
C GLY A 182 -3.09 -5.10 7.17
N GLY A 183 -3.58 -6.05 6.36
CA GLY A 183 -2.94 -7.37 6.22
C GLY A 183 -1.52 -7.30 5.67
N THR A 184 -1.26 -6.39 4.73
CA THR A 184 0.09 -6.17 4.17
C THR A 184 1.05 -5.60 5.22
N TRP A 185 0.61 -4.58 5.96
CA TRP A 185 1.40 -4.01 7.06
C TRP A 185 1.70 -5.04 8.15
N ALA A 186 0.70 -5.83 8.56
CA ALA A 186 0.87 -6.89 9.55
C ALA A 186 1.94 -7.92 9.11
N ALA A 187 1.90 -8.37 7.85
CA ALA A 187 2.88 -9.29 7.31
C ALA A 187 4.29 -8.68 7.25
N TYR A 188 4.40 -7.42 6.81
CA TYR A 188 5.66 -6.67 6.79
C TYR A 188 6.25 -6.53 8.21
N GLY A 189 5.47 -6.06 9.17
CA GLY A 189 5.91 -5.87 10.56
C GLY A 189 6.37 -7.18 11.19
N ALA A 190 5.64 -8.27 10.95
CA ALA A 190 6.02 -9.60 11.41
C ALA A 190 7.41 -10.01 10.89
N LEU A 191 7.69 -9.82 9.60
CA LEU A 191 9.00 -10.13 9.02
C LEU A 191 10.11 -9.18 9.50
N ALA A 192 9.78 -7.92 9.76
CA ALA A 192 10.76 -6.97 10.30
C ALA A 192 11.23 -7.40 11.69
N LEU A 193 10.31 -7.76 12.58
CA LEU A 193 10.66 -8.33 13.89
C LEU A 193 11.31 -9.70 13.79
N ARG A 194 10.92 -10.53 12.81
CA ARG A 194 11.56 -11.84 12.59
C ARG A 194 13.05 -11.69 12.30
N ARG A 195 13.43 -10.69 11.50
CA ARG A 195 14.84 -10.37 11.25
C ARG A 195 15.58 -10.06 12.56
N ARG A 196 15.00 -9.22 13.42
CA ARG A 196 15.54 -8.92 14.75
C ARG A 196 15.78 -10.19 15.57
N VAL A 197 14.79 -11.09 15.61
CA VAL A 197 14.86 -12.36 16.34
C VAL A 197 15.99 -13.24 15.79
N ARG A 198 16.07 -13.37 14.47
CA ARG A 198 17.10 -14.19 13.80
C ARG A 198 18.51 -13.66 14.07
N ASP A 199 18.67 -12.34 14.16
CA ASP A 199 19.93 -11.68 14.46
C ASP A 199 20.25 -11.63 15.98
N GLY A 200 19.55 -12.46 16.77
CA GLY A 200 19.80 -12.68 18.20
C GLY A 200 19.00 -11.77 19.14
N GLY A 201 18.17 -10.87 18.62
CA GLY A 201 17.31 -9.99 19.42
C GLY A 201 16.03 -10.68 19.92
N ALA A 202 15.25 -9.95 20.72
CA ALA A 202 13.96 -10.43 21.21
C ALA A 202 12.86 -10.28 20.15
N GLY A 203 11.84 -11.12 20.26
CA GLY A 203 10.54 -10.93 19.63
C GLY A 203 9.79 -9.75 20.23
N GLY A 204 8.47 -9.69 20.05
CA GLY A 204 7.70 -8.57 20.57
C GLY A 204 6.25 -8.56 20.11
N HIS A 205 5.52 -7.57 20.61
CA HIS A 205 4.14 -7.33 20.24
C HIS A 205 4.04 -6.11 19.32
N LEU A 206 3.51 -6.33 18.12
CA LEU A 206 3.11 -5.29 17.18
C LEU A 206 1.62 -5.04 17.34
N ASP A 207 1.26 -4.00 18.10
CA ASP A 207 -0.12 -3.55 18.23
C ASP A 207 -0.52 -2.66 17.06
N MET A 208 -1.20 -3.23 16.07
CA MET A 208 -1.57 -2.55 14.83
C MET A 208 -2.98 -1.94 14.88
N SER A 209 -3.13 -0.72 14.36
CA SER A 209 -4.42 -0.07 14.14
C SER A 209 -4.78 -0.02 12.66
N MET A 210 -5.99 -0.48 12.31
CA MET A 210 -6.54 -0.33 10.97
C MET A 210 -6.77 1.14 10.61
N LEU A 211 -7.15 1.99 11.57
CA LEU A 211 -7.27 3.44 11.35
C LEU A 211 -5.94 4.03 10.85
N GLU A 212 -4.83 3.71 11.53
CA GLU A 212 -3.49 4.17 11.18
C GLU A 212 -3.06 3.64 9.80
N ALA A 213 -3.30 2.35 9.53
CA ALA A 213 -2.98 1.74 8.24
C ALA A 213 -3.76 2.38 7.07
N ILE A 214 -5.03 2.74 7.28
CA ILE A 214 -5.87 3.40 6.28
C ILE A 214 -5.45 4.87 6.11
N THR A 215 -5.06 5.58 7.18
CA THR A 215 -4.51 6.94 7.08
C THR A 215 -3.24 6.98 6.23
N LEU A 216 -2.38 5.95 6.27
CA LEU A 216 -1.19 5.84 5.41
C LEU A 216 -1.50 5.68 3.91
N MET A 217 -2.75 5.44 3.53
CA MET A 217 -3.16 5.38 2.12
C MET A 217 -3.28 6.76 1.45
N GLN A 218 -3.09 7.83 2.21
CA GLN A 218 -3.23 9.23 1.79
C GLN A 218 -1.88 9.89 1.50
N SER A 219 -1.89 10.98 0.71
CA SER A 219 -0.66 11.65 0.28
C SER A 219 -0.08 12.61 1.34
N GLY A 220 -0.66 12.67 2.54
CA GLY A 220 -0.23 13.57 3.60
C GLY A 220 -0.83 14.96 3.49
N GLU A 221 -2.12 15.09 3.19
CA GLU A 221 -2.80 16.36 2.89
C GLU A 221 -2.78 17.37 4.05
N TRP A 222 -2.45 16.96 5.29
CA TRP A 222 -2.19 17.88 6.39
C TRP A 222 -0.87 18.64 6.21
N LEU A 223 0.17 17.97 5.67
CA LEU A 223 1.44 18.61 5.30
C LEU A 223 1.25 19.56 4.12
N HIS A 224 0.35 19.25 3.18
CA HIS A 224 0.01 20.18 2.08
C HIS A 224 -0.44 21.54 2.64
N SER A 225 -1.43 21.55 3.53
CA SER A 225 -1.93 22.79 4.15
C SER A 225 -0.86 23.47 5.01
N ALA A 226 -0.10 22.70 5.80
CA ALA A 226 0.93 23.24 6.70
C ALA A 226 2.11 23.87 5.94
N LEU A 227 2.70 23.15 4.97
CA LEU A 227 3.92 23.55 4.28
C LEU A 227 3.66 24.64 3.24
N LEU A 228 2.54 24.54 2.52
CA LEU A 228 2.20 25.50 1.46
C LEU A 228 1.39 26.69 1.96
N GLN A 229 0.93 26.66 3.22
CA GLN A 229 0.11 27.71 3.82
C GLN A 229 -1.19 27.97 3.03
N VAL A 230 -1.80 26.89 2.56
CA VAL A 230 -3.05 26.90 1.79
C VAL A 230 -4.19 26.28 2.58
N PRO A 231 -5.46 26.63 2.28
CA PRO A 231 -6.61 26.02 2.93
C PRO A 231 -6.62 24.49 2.82
N PRO A 232 -7.39 23.81 3.70
CA PRO A 232 -7.65 22.37 3.59
C PRO A 232 -8.06 21.95 2.18
N VAL A 233 -7.63 20.76 1.78
CA VAL A 233 -8.05 20.16 0.51
C VAL A 233 -9.56 19.93 0.53
N ARG A 234 -10.23 20.39 -0.52
CA ARG A 234 -11.69 20.25 -0.68
C ARG A 234 -12.04 18.97 -1.43
N ARG A 235 -13.24 18.43 -1.13
CA ARG A 235 -13.85 17.35 -1.91
C ARG A 235 -13.88 17.71 -3.40
N SER A 236 -13.44 16.80 -4.27
CA SER A 236 -13.45 16.98 -5.72
C SER A 236 -13.38 15.63 -6.45
N VAL A 237 -13.46 15.70 -7.78
CA VAL A 237 -13.12 14.61 -8.71
C VAL A 237 -12.01 15.11 -9.63
N GLU A 238 -11.11 14.24 -10.06
CA GLU A 238 -10.06 14.58 -11.03
C GLU A 238 -10.68 14.98 -12.37
N VAL A 239 -10.07 15.94 -13.06
CA VAL A 239 -10.57 16.42 -14.36
C VAL A 239 -9.43 16.68 -15.32
N PRO A 240 -9.46 16.10 -16.53
CA PRO A 240 -10.14 14.86 -16.88
C PRO A 240 -9.69 13.70 -15.97
N SER A 241 -10.53 12.67 -15.84
CA SER A 241 -10.18 11.47 -15.05
C SER A 241 -10.68 10.19 -15.69
N ILE A 242 -11.96 9.87 -15.52
CA ILE A 242 -12.58 8.69 -16.11
C ILE A 242 -13.67 9.22 -17.01
N GLU A 243 -13.41 9.17 -18.31
CA GLU A 243 -14.23 9.82 -19.31
C GLU A 243 -14.95 8.78 -20.18
N PRO A 244 -16.23 9.01 -20.51
CA PRO A 244 -16.99 8.11 -21.36
C PRO A 244 -16.47 8.17 -22.80
N ALA A 245 -16.24 6.98 -23.37
CA ALA A 245 -15.95 6.77 -24.77
C ALA A 245 -17.17 6.15 -25.48
N LYS A 246 -17.03 5.79 -26.75
CA LYS A 246 -18.11 5.17 -27.55
C LYS A 246 -18.63 3.84 -26.98
N ASP A 247 -17.74 3.05 -26.39
CA ASP A 247 -17.99 1.65 -26.00
C ASP A 247 -17.52 1.32 -24.57
N GLY A 248 -17.27 2.34 -23.73
CA GLY A 248 -16.85 2.15 -22.35
C GLY A 248 -16.29 3.43 -21.73
N TYR A 249 -15.32 3.27 -20.83
CA TYR A 249 -14.64 4.37 -20.16
C TYR A 249 -13.13 4.32 -20.42
N VAL A 250 -12.54 5.49 -20.62
CA VAL A 250 -11.09 5.68 -20.65
C VAL A 250 -10.67 6.37 -19.36
N GLY A 251 -9.74 5.75 -18.64
CA GLY A 251 -9.04 6.36 -17.54
C GLY A 251 -7.85 7.20 -18.02
N ILE A 252 -7.70 8.40 -17.46
CA ILE A 252 -6.73 9.43 -17.83
C ILE A 252 -5.99 9.87 -16.57
N SER A 253 -4.67 9.75 -16.56
CA SER A 253 -3.84 9.97 -15.35
C SER A 253 -2.72 11.00 -15.55
N MET A 254 -3.04 12.28 -15.72
CA MET A 254 -2.01 13.31 -16.02
C MET A 254 -1.44 13.98 -14.77
N VAL A 255 -0.14 13.83 -14.55
CA VAL A 255 0.60 14.36 -13.39
C VAL A 255 1.41 15.61 -13.74
N THR A 256 1.86 15.77 -14.99
CA THR A 256 2.73 16.90 -15.40
C THR A 256 2.05 17.89 -16.33
N GLY A 257 2.54 19.14 -16.33
CA GLY A 257 2.08 20.16 -17.28
C GLY A 257 2.36 19.78 -18.75
N GLN A 258 3.45 19.06 -19.03
CA GLN A 258 3.72 18.56 -20.38
C GLN A 258 2.66 17.55 -20.83
N GLN A 259 2.27 16.62 -19.96
CA GLN A 259 1.18 15.68 -20.26
C GLN A 259 -0.15 16.40 -20.53
N TRP A 260 -0.42 17.52 -19.84
CA TRP A 260 -1.60 18.34 -20.15
C TRP A 260 -1.55 18.91 -21.57
N LEU A 261 -0.41 19.47 -21.98
CA LEU A 261 -0.23 20.02 -23.32
C LEU A 261 -0.34 18.95 -24.40
N ASP A 262 0.26 17.77 -24.16
CA ASP A 262 0.19 16.64 -25.07
C ASP A 262 -1.25 16.11 -25.20
N PHE A 263 -2.01 16.09 -24.10
CA PHE A 263 -3.43 15.72 -24.10
C PHE A 263 -4.28 16.73 -24.88
N ALA A 264 -4.08 18.03 -24.67
CA ALA A 264 -4.79 19.08 -25.41
C ALA A 264 -4.56 18.96 -26.93
N ALA A 265 -3.33 18.62 -27.35
CA ALA A 265 -3.01 18.34 -28.74
C ALA A 265 -3.69 17.04 -29.24
N MET A 266 -3.70 15.97 -28.42
CA MET A 266 -4.34 14.70 -28.78
C MET A 266 -5.84 14.84 -29.03
N VAL A 267 -6.54 15.62 -28.21
CA VAL A 267 -8.00 15.85 -28.34
C VAL A 267 -8.37 16.99 -29.28
N ASP A 268 -7.37 17.59 -29.96
CA ASP A 268 -7.53 18.71 -30.89
C ASP A 268 -8.27 19.92 -30.27
N CYS A 269 -7.89 20.30 -29.04
CA CYS A 269 -8.49 21.41 -28.30
C CYS A 269 -7.41 22.40 -27.79
N PRO A 270 -6.89 23.28 -28.67
CA PRO A 270 -5.82 24.22 -28.33
C PRO A 270 -6.21 25.24 -27.25
N GLU A 271 -7.51 25.53 -27.07
CA GLU A 271 -8.01 26.45 -26.05
C GLU A 271 -7.67 26.00 -24.62
N LEU A 272 -7.48 24.69 -24.41
CA LEU A 272 -7.02 24.14 -23.12
C LEU A 272 -5.61 24.62 -22.72
N THR A 273 -4.81 25.08 -23.69
CA THR A 273 -3.43 25.54 -23.46
C THR A 273 -3.35 27.03 -23.14
N GLU A 274 -4.43 27.79 -23.39
CA GLU A 274 -4.47 29.24 -23.18
C GLU A 274 -4.62 29.62 -21.69
N ILE A 275 -5.11 28.68 -20.88
CA ILE A 275 -5.34 28.86 -19.44
C ILE A 275 -4.22 28.19 -18.65
N ALA A 276 -3.25 28.98 -18.20
CA ALA A 276 -2.05 28.48 -17.51
C ALA A 276 -2.36 27.62 -16.27
N GLN A 277 -3.46 27.91 -15.56
CA GLN A 277 -3.89 27.19 -14.37
C GLN A 277 -4.21 25.71 -14.67
N LEU A 278 -4.63 25.39 -15.90
CA LEU A 278 -5.02 24.02 -16.28
C LEU A 278 -3.83 23.07 -16.39
N GLN A 279 -2.59 23.58 -16.39
CA GLN A 279 -1.41 22.74 -16.29
C GLN A 279 -1.31 22.01 -14.94
N PHE A 280 -1.97 22.54 -13.89
CA PHE A 280 -2.01 21.95 -12.56
C PHE A 280 -3.37 21.31 -12.29
N GLN A 281 -3.36 20.08 -11.74
CA GLN A 281 -4.59 19.31 -11.47
C GLN A 281 -5.61 20.08 -10.63
N ILE A 282 -5.17 20.77 -9.57
CA ILE A 282 -6.05 21.56 -8.69
C ILE A 282 -6.73 22.69 -9.48
N GLY A 283 -6.01 23.36 -10.38
CA GLY A 283 -6.53 24.47 -11.16
C GLY A 283 -7.59 24.07 -12.19
N ARG A 284 -7.71 22.78 -12.53
CA ARG A 284 -8.69 22.28 -13.50
C ARG A 284 -10.11 22.21 -12.94
N TRP A 285 -10.26 22.11 -11.62
CA TRP A 285 -11.57 21.89 -11.00
C TRP A 285 -12.54 23.05 -11.24
N ASP A 286 -12.05 24.29 -11.15
CA ASP A 286 -12.87 25.50 -11.42
C ASP A 286 -13.36 25.57 -12.87
N TYR A 287 -12.71 24.84 -13.78
CA TYR A 287 -13.05 24.73 -15.20
C TYR A 287 -13.65 23.37 -15.56
N ARG A 288 -14.07 22.55 -14.58
CA ARG A 288 -14.42 21.14 -14.84
C ARG A 288 -15.46 20.94 -15.92
N ASP A 289 -16.55 21.71 -15.87
CA ASP A 289 -17.70 21.55 -16.76
C ASP A 289 -17.33 22.06 -18.15
N TRP A 290 -16.55 23.15 -18.19
CA TRP A 290 -15.99 23.71 -19.42
C TRP A 290 -15.04 22.72 -20.10
N ILE A 291 -14.09 22.12 -19.38
CA ILE A 291 -13.16 21.10 -19.92
C ILE A 291 -13.94 19.92 -20.49
N ARG A 292 -14.89 19.37 -19.71
CA ARG A 292 -15.73 18.23 -20.14
C ARG A 292 -16.51 18.56 -21.41
N GLU A 293 -17.13 19.74 -21.49
CA GLU A 293 -17.87 20.17 -22.69
C GLU A 293 -16.99 20.18 -23.95
N ARG A 294 -15.71 20.53 -23.84
CA ARG A 294 -14.79 20.57 -25.01
C ARG A 294 -14.35 19.18 -25.44
N ILE A 295 -14.05 18.29 -24.50
CA ILE A 295 -13.46 16.98 -24.81
C ILE A 295 -14.51 15.90 -25.09
N ASP A 296 -15.71 15.99 -24.50
CA ASP A 296 -16.75 14.96 -24.59
C ASP A 296 -17.12 14.58 -26.03
N PRO A 297 -17.31 15.53 -26.98
CA PRO A 297 -17.58 15.18 -28.38
C PRO A 297 -16.46 14.34 -29.01
N TRP A 298 -15.20 14.64 -28.70
CA TRP A 298 -14.05 13.91 -29.23
C TRP A 298 -13.96 12.50 -28.63
N MET A 299 -14.17 12.39 -27.32
CA MET A 299 -14.12 11.13 -26.56
C MET A 299 -15.23 10.17 -26.98
N ARG A 300 -16.48 10.64 -27.08
CA ARG A 300 -17.64 9.78 -27.40
C ARG A 300 -17.68 9.27 -28.84
N GLN A 301 -16.95 9.90 -29.75
CA GLN A 301 -16.89 9.46 -31.15
C GLN A 301 -15.93 8.28 -31.37
N ARG A 302 -15.03 8.02 -30.41
CA ARG A 302 -13.95 7.02 -30.52
C ARG A 302 -14.15 5.90 -29.52
N THR A 303 -13.71 4.71 -29.91
CA THR A 303 -13.65 3.55 -29.02
C THR A 303 -12.57 3.71 -27.96
N VAL A 304 -12.70 3.01 -26.83
CA VAL A 304 -11.68 2.96 -25.78
C VAL A 304 -10.32 2.56 -26.36
N ALA A 305 -10.29 1.56 -27.25
CA ALA A 305 -9.07 1.07 -27.87
C ALA A 305 -8.35 2.15 -28.71
N GLU A 306 -9.08 2.88 -29.56
CA GLU A 306 -8.53 3.97 -30.38
C GLU A 306 -7.94 5.09 -29.51
N ILE A 307 -8.63 5.46 -28.42
CA ILE A 307 -8.17 6.52 -27.52
C ILE A 307 -6.91 6.08 -26.76
N VAL A 308 -6.88 4.85 -26.25
CA VAL A 308 -5.72 4.30 -25.53
C VAL A 308 -4.51 4.16 -26.46
N GLU A 309 -4.70 3.72 -27.70
CA GLU A 309 -3.63 3.63 -28.71
C GLU A 309 -3.06 5.02 -29.04
N LEU A 310 -3.93 6.02 -29.27
CA LEU A 310 -3.49 7.41 -29.48
C LEU A 310 -2.75 7.96 -28.25
N GLY A 311 -3.27 7.73 -27.05
CA GLY A 311 -2.61 8.14 -25.80
C GLY A 311 -1.18 7.62 -25.69
N GLN A 312 -0.94 6.36 -26.08
CA GLN A 312 0.41 5.77 -26.09
C GLN A 312 1.35 6.46 -27.07
N LEU A 313 0.87 6.86 -28.25
CA LEU A 313 1.67 7.62 -29.22
C LEU A 313 2.10 8.99 -28.66
N PHE A 314 1.25 9.62 -27.84
CA PHE A 314 1.56 10.85 -27.10
C PHE A 314 2.29 10.61 -25.77
N ARG A 315 2.58 9.36 -25.40
CA ARG A 315 3.17 8.97 -24.10
C ARG A 315 2.32 9.41 -22.89
N LEU A 316 1.01 9.47 -23.09
CA LEU A 316 0.04 9.76 -22.05
C LEU A 316 -0.39 8.46 -21.34
N PRO A 317 -0.50 8.45 -20.01
CA PRO A 317 -0.96 7.30 -19.24
C PRO A 317 -2.48 7.18 -19.31
N LEU A 318 -2.96 6.61 -20.41
CA LEU A 318 -4.37 6.32 -20.68
C LEU A 318 -4.59 4.81 -20.63
N ALA A 319 -5.71 4.41 -20.02
CA ALA A 319 -6.03 3.01 -19.83
C ALA A 319 -7.52 2.72 -20.05
N SER A 320 -7.82 1.51 -20.53
CA SER A 320 -9.16 0.95 -20.41
C SER A 320 -9.46 0.64 -18.95
N LEU A 321 -10.70 0.89 -18.52
CA LEU A 321 -11.13 0.46 -17.19
C LEU A 321 -11.31 -1.06 -17.15
N GLY A 322 -10.65 -1.71 -16.19
CA GLY A 322 -10.87 -3.12 -15.91
C GLY A 322 -12.02 -3.34 -14.95
N ASN A 323 -12.62 -4.54 -15.02
CA ASN A 323 -13.55 -5.06 -14.03
C ASN A 323 -13.40 -6.59 -13.94
N GLY A 324 -14.18 -7.23 -13.07
CA GLY A 324 -14.15 -8.67 -12.85
C GLY A 324 -14.22 -9.53 -14.13
N ALA A 325 -14.93 -9.06 -15.17
CA ALA A 325 -15.06 -9.78 -16.43
C ALA A 325 -13.89 -9.58 -17.40
N THR A 326 -13.31 -8.38 -17.42
CA THR A 326 -12.36 -7.99 -18.48
C THR A 326 -10.91 -8.18 -18.08
N ILE A 327 -10.57 -8.02 -16.80
CA ILE A 327 -9.19 -8.00 -16.31
C ILE A 327 -8.41 -9.26 -16.73
N PRO A 328 -8.88 -10.50 -16.49
CA PRO A 328 -8.10 -11.71 -16.81
C PRO A 328 -7.87 -11.90 -18.32
N SER A 329 -8.61 -11.18 -19.17
CA SER A 329 -8.53 -11.27 -20.63
C SER A 329 -7.60 -10.24 -21.27
N MET A 330 -7.11 -9.26 -20.49
CA MET A 330 -6.18 -8.25 -20.98
C MET A 330 -4.90 -8.92 -21.52
N ASP A 331 -4.49 -8.49 -22.71
CA ASP A 331 -3.33 -9.01 -23.45
C ASP A 331 -2.08 -9.07 -22.58
N HIS A 332 -1.76 -7.99 -21.87
CA HIS A 332 -0.59 -7.92 -20.99
C HIS A 332 -0.62 -8.91 -19.84
N LEU A 333 -1.76 -9.01 -19.15
CA LEU A 333 -1.90 -9.91 -17.99
C LEU A 333 -1.86 -11.37 -18.42
N ARG A 334 -2.43 -11.68 -19.58
CA ARG A 334 -2.38 -13.01 -20.20
C ARG A 334 -0.96 -13.39 -20.63
N GLU A 335 -0.26 -12.51 -21.35
CA GLU A 335 1.11 -12.79 -21.83
C GLU A 335 2.11 -12.95 -20.68
N ARG A 336 1.89 -12.26 -19.56
CA ARG A 336 2.71 -12.40 -18.35
C ARG A 336 2.32 -13.58 -17.47
N GLY A 337 1.21 -14.26 -17.75
CA GLY A 337 0.68 -15.34 -16.91
C GLY A 337 0.37 -14.87 -15.49
N VAL A 338 -0.23 -13.68 -15.34
CA VAL A 338 -0.54 -13.10 -14.02
C VAL A 338 -1.62 -13.90 -13.30
N TYR A 339 -2.62 -14.40 -14.05
CA TYR A 339 -3.68 -15.24 -13.50
C TYR A 339 -3.29 -16.71 -13.58
N ILE A 340 -3.32 -17.39 -12.43
CA ILE A 340 -2.99 -18.81 -12.25
C ILE A 340 -4.21 -19.56 -11.72
N ASP A 341 -4.26 -20.86 -11.98
CA ASP A 341 -5.37 -21.71 -11.52
C ASP A 341 -5.33 -21.90 -10.00
N ASN A 342 -6.48 -21.74 -9.35
CA ASN A 342 -6.71 -22.14 -7.96
C ASN A 342 -7.42 -23.51 -7.94
N PRO A 343 -6.99 -24.46 -7.10
CA PRO A 343 -7.66 -25.77 -6.95
C PRO A 343 -9.15 -25.73 -6.63
N ALA A 344 -9.67 -24.60 -6.11
CA ALA A 344 -11.09 -24.36 -5.87
C ALA A 344 -11.92 -24.08 -7.15
N GLY A 345 -11.30 -24.10 -8.34
CA GLY A 345 -12.02 -24.08 -9.63
C GLY A 345 -12.18 -22.70 -10.27
N PHE A 346 -11.36 -21.72 -9.89
CA PHE A 346 -11.29 -20.38 -10.50
C PHE A 346 -9.84 -19.97 -10.70
N ARG A 347 -9.60 -18.88 -11.43
CA ARG A 347 -8.26 -18.27 -11.56
C ARG A 347 -8.07 -17.12 -10.57
N GLN A 348 -6.87 -16.99 -10.05
CA GLN A 348 -6.48 -15.90 -9.15
C GLN A 348 -5.21 -15.20 -9.66
N PRO A 349 -4.97 -13.94 -9.27
CA PRO A 349 -3.65 -13.34 -9.41
C PRO A 349 -2.59 -14.17 -8.67
N ARG A 350 -1.44 -14.36 -9.29
CA ARG A 350 -0.24 -14.88 -8.62
C ARG A 350 0.25 -13.89 -7.55
N PRO A 351 1.12 -14.32 -6.61
CA PRO A 351 1.72 -13.41 -5.64
C PRO A 351 2.37 -12.19 -6.32
N PRO A 352 2.21 -10.98 -5.77
CA PRO A 352 2.59 -9.73 -6.44
C PRO A 352 4.11 -9.46 -6.47
N TRP A 353 4.94 -10.47 -6.21
CA TRP A 353 6.39 -10.42 -6.31
C TRP A 353 6.92 -11.61 -7.10
N LEU A 354 7.91 -11.35 -7.95
CA LEU A 354 8.65 -12.37 -8.69
C LEU A 354 10.10 -12.33 -8.25
N MET A 355 10.58 -13.47 -7.77
CA MET A 355 11.95 -13.63 -7.29
C MET A 355 12.73 -14.46 -8.32
N SER A 356 13.95 -14.02 -8.66
CA SER A 356 14.76 -14.72 -9.68
C SER A 356 15.34 -16.05 -9.20
N SER A 357 15.52 -16.20 -7.89
CA SER A 357 16.15 -17.38 -7.27
C SER A 357 15.17 -18.17 -6.42
N ALA A 358 14.47 -17.49 -5.49
CA ALA A 358 13.41 -18.10 -4.71
C ALA A 358 12.11 -18.23 -5.52
N ARG A 359 11.23 -19.16 -5.13
CA ARG A 359 9.90 -19.29 -5.72
C ARG A 359 8.81 -19.04 -4.67
N PRO A 360 7.65 -18.51 -5.06
CA PRO A 360 6.48 -18.55 -4.18
C PRO A 360 6.08 -20.02 -3.92
N ALA A 361 5.39 -20.24 -2.81
CA ALA A 361 4.73 -21.51 -2.55
C ALA A 361 3.71 -21.82 -3.67
N PRO A 362 3.61 -23.08 -4.12
CA PRO A 362 2.55 -23.48 -5.03
C PRO A 362 1.17 -23.25 -4.38
N VAL A 363 0.19 -22.83 -5.19
CA VAL A 363 -1.19 -22.70 -4.73
C VAL A 363 -1.74 -24.09 -4.42
N ALA A 364 -2.17 -24.31 -3.19
CA ALA A 364 -2.81 -25.53 -2.74
C ALA A 364 -4.27 -25.27 -2.35
N THR A 365 -5.02 -26.33 -2.03
CA THR A 365 -6.41 -26.21 -1.56
C THR A 365 -6.47 -25.41 -0.26
N SER A 366 -7.58 -24.70 -0.03
CA SER A 366 -7.90 -24.19 1.30
C SER A 366 -8.23 -25.33 2.26
N PRO A 367 -7.99 -25.16 3.56
CA PRO A 367 -8.22 -26.21 4.54
C PRO A 367 -9.71 -26.45 4.78
N ALA A 368 -10.07 -27.70 5.08
CA ALA A 368 -11.37 -28.01 5.67
C ALA A 368 -11.36 -27.60 7.16
N VAL A 369 -12.52 -27.32 7.75
CA VAL A 369 -12.61 -26.94 9.16
C VAL A 369 -11.99 -28.03 10.03
N GLY A 370 -10.95 -27.68 10.81
CA GLY A 370 -10.31 -28.60 11.75
C GLY A 370 -9.52 -29.74 11.11
N ASP A 371 -9.09 -29.63 9.84
CA ASP A 371 -8.34 -30.69 9.17
C ASP A 371 -7.00 -31.04 9.84
N GLY A 372 -6.48 -30.16 10.70
CA GLY A 372 -5.30 -30.36 11.53
C GLY A 372 -5.58 -30.73 12.99
N ASP A 373 -6.83 -30.93 13.43
CA ASP A 373 -7.17 -31.14 14.86
C ASP A 373 -6.56 -32.43 15.44
N ASP A 374 -6.51 -33.49 14.64
CA ASP A 374 -5.98 -34.80 15.05
C ASP A 374 -4.45 -34.92 14.85
N GLU A 375 -3.80 -33.85 14.37
CA GLU A 375 -2.37 -33.83 14.06
C GLU A 375 -1.56 -33.07 15.11
N ARG A 376 -0.41 -33.62 15.49
CA ARG A 376 0.61 -32.83 16.19
C ARG A 376 1.36 -31.96 15.17
N LEU A 377 0.77 -30.80 14.87
CA LEU A 377 1.21 -29.93 13.76
C LEU A 377 2.67 -29.51 13.86
N TRP A 378 3.12 -29.12 15.07
CA TRP A 378 4.46 -28.63 15.33
C TRP A 378 5.09 -29.23 16.59
N GLU A 379 6.40 -29.48 16.51
CA GLU A 379 7.24 -29.76 17.67
C GLU A 379 7.78 -28.46 18.27
N PRO A 380 7.91 -28.33 19.61
CA PRO A 380 8.47 -27.14 20.24
C PRO A 380 9.87 -26.84 19.71
N ARG A 381 10.12 -25.56 19.41
CA ARG A 381 11.46 -25.06 19.09
C ARG A 381 11.97 -24.23 20.25
N ASP A 382 13.27 -24.35 20.53
CA ASP A 382 13.94 -23.53 21.53
C ASP A 382 14.18 -22.13 20.93
N LEU A 383 13.17 -21.26 21.03
CA LEU A 383 13.25 -19.85 20.59
C LEU A 383 14.02 -19.01 21.62
N ARG A 384 15.22 -19.44 22.00
CA ARG A 384 16.10 -18.68 22.88
C ARG A 384 16.69 -17.51 22.12
N ALA A 385 16.19 -16.31 22.39
CA ALA A 385 16.96 -15.09 22.18
C ALA A 385 18.13 -15.08 23.18
N GLU A 386 19.33 -14.71 22.73
CA GLU A 386 20.42 -14.43 23.67
C GLU A 386 20.05 -13.18 24.49
N SER A 387 20.27 -13.25 25.80
CA SER A 387 19.95 -12.16 26.72
C SER A 387 20.99 -11.01 26.61
N ALA A 388 21.06 -10.29 25.49
CA ALA A 388 21.81 -9.03 25.34
C ALA A 388 21.55 -8.28 24.01
N PRO A 389 21.75 -6.94 23.96
CA PRO A 389 21.03 -5.89 24.67
C PRO A 389 19.70 -5.51 23.96
N THR A 390 18.75 -5.06 24.76
CA THR A 390 17.54 -4.31 24.37
C THR A 390 17.89 -3.02 23.61
N GLY A 391 17.12 -2.64 22.59
CA GLY A 391 17.24 -1.34 21.92
C GLY A 391 17.85 -1.32 20.51
N ARG A 392 17.86 -2.46 19.79
CA ARG A 392 18.17 -2.47 18.35
C ARG A 392 16.87 -2.50 17.54
N MET A 393 16.70 -1.48 16.70
CA MET A 393 15.59 -1.40 15.74
C MET A 393 15.58 -2.64 14.82
N PRO A 394 14.40 -3.08 14.32
CA PRO A 394 14.30 -4.39 13.69
C PRO A 394 15.15 -4.60 12.43
N LEU A 395 15.46 -3.52 11.71
CA LEU A 395 16.30 -3.51 10.51
C LEU A 395 17.67 -2.85 10.75
N ALA A 396 18.09 -2.70 12.01
CA ALA A 396 19.40 -2.17 12.33
C ALA A 396 20.51 -2.99 11.64
N GLY A 397 21.37 -2.31 10.89
CA GLY A 397 22.45 -2.93 10.13
C GLY A 397 22.10 -3.25 8.66
N VAL A 398 20.83 -3.13 8.25
CA VAL A 398 20.45 -3.21 6.84
C VAL A 398 20.73 -1.88 6.17
N ARG A 399 21.49 -1.89 5.07
CA ARG A 399 21.72 -0.71 4.22
C ARG A 399 20.94 -0.80 2.91
N VAL A 400 20.21 0.26 2.61
CA VAL A 400 19.41 0.40 1.39
C VAL A 400 19.96 1.55 0.54
N VAL A 401 20.23 1.29 -0.74
CA VAL A 401 20.42 2.35 -1.74
C VAL A 401 19.09 2.55 -2.45
N ASP A 402 18.50 3.73 -2.24
CA ASP A 402 17.16 4.10 -2.67
C ASP A 402 17.23 5.00 -3.90
N PHE A 403 16.91 4.45 -5.08
CA PHE A 403 16.77 5.20 -6.34
C PHE A 403 15.32 5.58 -6.62
N THR A 404 14.42 5.38 -5.66
CA THR A 404 13.00 5.54 -5.91
C THR A 404 12.61 7.01 -6.04
N ALA A 405 11.54 7.25 -6.78
CA ALA A 405 10.94 8.57 -7.00
C ALA A 405 9.41 8.50 -6.83
N PHE A 406 8.75 9.66 -6.78
CA PHE A 406 7.30 9.74 -6.59
C PHE A 406 6.85 9.19 -5.23
N TRP A 407 5.97 8.20 -5.20
CA TRP A 407 5.30 7.81 -3.94
C TRP A 407 5.49 6.33 -3.58
N ALA A 408 5.17 5.37 -4.46
CA ALA A 408 5.21 3.94 -4.10
C ALA A 408 6.58 3.44 -3.60
N GLY A 409 7.64 3.73 -4.34
CA GLY A 409 9.00 3.34 -3.95
C GLY A 409 9.47 4.05 -2.67
N PRO A 410 9.29 5.38 -2.55
CA PRO A 410 9.61 6.09 -1.32
C PRO A 410 8.81 5.61 -0.10
N ALA A 411 7.55 5.19 -0.27
CA ALA A 411 6.75 4.59 0.81
C ALA A 411 7.36 3.26 1.29
N ALA A 412 7.83 2.41 0.36
CA ALA A 412 8.54 1.18 0.72
C ALA A 412 9.82 1.49 1.53
N THR A 413 10.69 2.36 1.02
CA THR A 413 11.96 2.66 1.69
C THR A 413 11.79 3.51 2.95
N HIS A 414 10.72 4.28 3.06
CA HIS A 414 10.33 4.96 4.30
C HIS A 414 9.98 3.97 5.40
N SER A 415 9.19 2.93 5.11
CA SER A 415 8.88 1.89 6.08
C SER A 415 10.17 1.19 6.56
N LEU A 416 11.07 0.82 5.65
CA LEU A 416 12.37 0.23 5.99
C LEU A 416 13.21 1.17 6.89
N ALA A 417 13.23 2.47 6.58
CA ALA A 417 13.94 3.47 7.40
C ALA A 417 13.31 3.66 8.79
N ALA A 418 11.98 3.63 8.88
CA ALA A 418 11.26 3.71 10.16
C ALA A 418 11.54 2.51 11.06
N PHE A 419 11.76 1.32 10.49
CA PHE A 419 12.20 0.13 11.21
C PHE A 419 13.73 0.05 11.39
N GLY A 420 14.47 1.12 11.09
CA GLY A 420 15.88 1.30 11.45
C GLY A 420 16.90 0.94 10.37
N ALA A 421 16.49 0.71 9.11
CA ALA A 421 17.43 0.53 8.01
C ALA A 421 18.18 1.85 7.70
N ASP A 422 19.45 1.73 7.32
CA ASP A 422 20.26 2.83 6.80
C ASP A 422 19.91 3.09 5.34
N VAL A 423 18.98 4.02 5.08
CA VAL A 423 18.49 4.33 3.74
C VAL A 423 19.19 5.55 3.16
N ILE A 424 19.91 5.34 2.06
CA ILE A 424 20.61 6.37 1.28
C ILE A 424 19.82 6.61 0.00
N LYS A 425 19.07 7.72 -0.04
CA LYS A 425 18.36 8.17 -1.23
C LYS A 425 19.34 8.81 -2.21
N VAL A 426 19.43 8.25 -3.42
CA VAL A 426 20.25 8.75 -4.51
C VAL A 426 19.37 9.59 -5.44
N GLU A 427 19.66 10.88 -5.50
CA GLU A 427 19.00 11.84 -6.37
C GLU A 427 20.01 12.47 -7.36
N SER A 428 19.58 13.42 -8.19
CA SER A 428 20.49 14.23 -9.00
C SER A 428 20.03 15.68 -8.99
N ILE A 429 20.94 16.64 -9.16
CA ILE A 429 20.57 18.05 -9.33
C ILE A 429 19.99 18.32 -10.73
N GLN A 430 20.31 17.48 -11.72
CA GLN A 430 19.81 17.58 -13.09
C GLN A 430 18.34 17.19 -13.17
N ARG A 431 17.96 16.16 -12.40
CA ARG A 431 16.61 15.61 -12.30
C ARG A 431 16.38 15.12 -10.87
N PRO A 432 16.02 16.01 -9.93
CA PRO A 432 15.64 15.61 -8.58
C PRO A 432 14.40 14.71 -8.59
N ASP A 433 14.09 14.08 -7.46
CA ASP A 433 12.83 13.36 -7.31
C ASP A 433 11.65 14.29 -7.67
N GLY A 434 10.85 13.89 -8.65
CA GLY A 434 9.73 14.70 -9.14
C GLY A 434 8.71 15.04 -8.06
N ILE A 435 8.63 14.24 -6.98
CA ILE A 435 7.72 14.49 -5.87
C ILE A 435 8.11 15.69 -5.01
N ARG A 436 9.36 16.17 -5.09
CA ARG A 436 9.77 17.45 -4.51
C ARG A 436 8.95 18.63 -5.06
N TYR A 437 8.39 18.47 -6.25
CA TYR A 437 7.55 19.47 -6.91
C TYR A 437 6.05 19.26 -6.67
N SER A 438 5.65 18.24 -5.87
CA SER A 438 4.26 18.05 -5.42
C SER A 438 3.91 19.19 -4.45
N GLY A 439 3.19 20.21 -4.92
CA GLY A 439 3.10 21.46 -4.16
C GLY A 439 2.60 22.63 -4.95
N GLY A 440 3.01 22.66 -6.21
CA GLY A 440 3.19 23.94 -6.87
C GLY A 440 4.43 24.67 -6.34
N MET A 441 4.80 25.72 -7.06
CA MET A 441 5.98 26.53 -6.75
C MET A 441 5.60 27.62 -5.76
N ARG A 442 5.93 27.43 -4.48
CA ARG A 442 5.94 28.53 -3.50
C ARG A 442 6.76 29.69 -4.08
N LYS A 443 6.18 30.89 -4.12
CA LYS A 443 6.82 32.07 -4.76
C LYS A 443 7.55 32.98 -3.79
N ASP A 444 7.44 32.70 -2.50
CA ASP A 444 7.96 33.50 -1.39
C ASP A 444 9.26 32.92 -0.80
N VAL A 445 9.78 31.83 -1.35
CA VAL A 445 11.04 31.16 -0.94
C VAL A 445 11.86 30.76 -2.17
N ASP A 446 13.19 30.77 -2.04
CA ASP A 446 14.14 30.50 -3.14
C ASP A 446 14.43 29.00 -3.35
N ASP A 447 14.06 28.15 -2.39
CA ASP A 447 14.24 26.70 -2.35
C ASP A 447 12.90 25.95 -2.27
N TRP A 448 11.89 26.44 -3.00
CA TRP A 448 10.52 25.92 -3.00
C TRP A 448 10.37 24.41 -3.27
N TRP A 449 11.35 23.74 -3.86
CA TRP A 449 11.37 22.29 -4.05
C TRP A 449 11.58 21.51 -2.74
N GLU A 450 12.00 22.18 -1.66
CA GLU A 450 12.11 21.61 -0.31
C GLU A 450 10.78 21.66 0.46
N TYR A 451 9.66 21.99 -0.21
CA TYR A 451 8.33 22.11 0.41
C TYR A 451 7.33 21.07 -0.14
N GLY A 452 7.83 20.09 -0.92
CA GLY A 452 6.98 19.06 -1.51
C GLY A 452 6.33 18.18 -0.45
N TRP A 453 5.02 18.27 -0.24
CA TRP A 453 4.41 17.67 0.96
C TRP A 453 4.43 16.14 0.96
N VAL A 454 4.29 15.51 -0.21
CA VAL A 454 4.39 14.05 -0.34
C VAL A 454 5.85 13.60 -0.16
N PHE A 455 6.83 14.42 -0.59
CA PHE A 455 8.24 14.17 -0.29
C PHE A 455 8.45 14.14 1.24
N HIS A 456 7.89 15.13 1.94
CA HIS A 456 7.97 15.22 3.39
C HIS A 456 7.36 13.99 4.09
N ALA A 457 6.19 13.55 3.63
CA ALA A 457 5.49 12.42 4.23
C ALA A 457 6.25 11.08 4.07
N MET A 458 7.05 10.92 3.00
CA MET A 458 7.61 9.62 2.59
C MET A 458 9.14 9.53 2.64
N ASN A 459 9.84 10.50 3.24
CA ASN A 459 11.32 10.50 3.22
C ASN A 459 11.98 10.80 4.58
N THR A 460 11.24 10.78 5.70
CA THR A 460 11.86 10.80 7.04
C THR A 460 12.79 9.59 7.22
N ASN A 461 13.77 9.74 8.11
CA ASN A 461 14.87 8.79 8.39
C ASN A 461 15.86 8.53 7.24
N LYS A 462 15.68 9.11 6.05
CA LYS A 462 16.59 8.91 4.91
C LYS A 462 17.74 9.91 4.90
N ARG A 463 18.86 9.52 4.30
CA ARG A 463 19.98 10.41 3.94
C ARG A 463 19.98 10.66 2.43
N SER A 464 19.95 11.92 2.00
CA SER A 464 19.97 12.29 0.57
C SER A 464 21.40 12.55 0.07
N VAL A 465 21.77 11.91 -1.03
CA VAL A 465 22.98 12.15 -1.80
C VAL A 465 22.60 12.43 -3.24
N THR A 466 23.17 13.46 -3.85
CA THR A 466 23.03 13.73 -5.27
C THR A 466 24.20 13.17 -6.05
N LEU A 467 23.94 12.43 -7.13
CA LEU A 467 24.94 11.93 -8.07
C LEU A 467 24.43 12.07 -9.51
N ASP A 468 25.23 12.68 -10.38
CA ASP A 468 24.98 12.66 -11.82
C ASP A 468 25.39 11.30 -12.41
N LEU A 469 24.40 10.42 -12.59
CA LEU A 469 24.60 9.08 -13.16
C LEU A 469 24.96 9.09 -14.65
N GLN A 470 24.97 10.24 -15.33
CA GLN A 470 25.51 10.37 -16.68
C GLN A 470 27.04 10.59 -16.69
N SER A 471 27.62 10.91 -15.53
CA SER A 471 29.06 11.10 -15.38
C SER A 471 29.76 9.80 -14.96
N GLU A 472 30.98 9.59 -15.46
CA GLU A 472 31.81 8.43 -15.06
C GLU A 472 32.06 8.42 -13.54
N GLU A 473 32.30 9.59 -12.94
CA GLU A 473 32.52 9.72 -11.50
C GLU A 473 31.25 9.42 -10.70
N GLY A 474 30.08 9.90 -11.12
CA GLY A 474 28.80 9.58 -10.48
C GLY A 474 28.49 8.09 -10.52
N LEU A 475 28.70 7.44 -11.66
CA LEU A 475 28.56 5.98 -11.79
C LEU A 475 29.56 5.20 -10.93
N ARG A 476 30.82 5.65 -10.87
CA ARG A 476 31.84 5.04 -10.02
C ARG A 476 31.44 5.10 -8.55
N LEU A 477 30.95 6.25 -8.09
CA LEU A 477 30.53 6.45 -6.70
C LEU A 477 29.30 5.63 -6.36
N VAL A 478 28.29 5.60 -7.24
CA VAL A 478 27.07 4.85 -6.97
C VAL A 478 27.33 3.35 -6.91
N ARG A 479 28.19 2.81 -7.80
CA ARG A 479 28.61 1.40 -7.72
C ARG A 479 29.32 1.10 -6.40
N ARG A 480 30.12 2.04 -5.87
CA ARG A 480 30.76 1.88 -4.56
C ARG A 480 29.76 1.87 -3.40
N LEU A 481 28.68 2.66 -3.49
CA LEU A 481 27.58 2.60 -2.51
C LEU A 481 26.86 1.26 -2.59
N ILE A 482 26.49 0.80 -3.79
CA ILE A 482 25.78 -0.48 -4.00
C ILE A 482 26.62 -1.69 -3.55
N GLY A 483 27.93 -1.67 -3.79
CA GLY A 483 28.83 -2.73 -3.35
C GLY A 483 28.92 -2.91 -1.82
N GLN A 484 28.35 -1.99 -1.05
CA GLN A 484 28.29 -2.02 0.42
C GLN A 484 26.85 -2.07 0.97
N ALA A 485 25.87 -2.30 0.09
CA ALA A 485 24.45 -2.32 0.43
C ALA A 485 23.91 -3.75 0.50
N ASP A 486 22.84 -3.94 1.28
CA ASP A 486 22.09 -5.19 1.33
C ASP A 486 20.92 -5.17 0.34
N VAL A 487 20.37 -3.98 0.10
CA VAL A 487 19.22 -3.77 -0.78
C VAL A 487 19.44 -2.59 -1.72
N VAL A 488 19.04 -2.75 -2.97
CA VAL A 488 18.77 -1.65 -3.91
C VAL A 488 17.29 -1.63 -4.19
N VAL A 489 16.64 -0.46 -4.12
CA VAL A 489 15.23 -0.29 -4.51
C VAL A 489 15.12 0.77 -5.59
N GLU A 490 14.44 0.45 -6.68
CA GLU A 490 14.14 1.39 -7.77
C GLU A 490 12.71 1.18 -8.32
N ASN A 491 12.08 2.25 -8.78
CA ASN A 491 10.72 2.21 -9.35
C ASN A 491 10.61 3.00 -10.67
N PHE A 492 11.70 3.07 -11.44
CA PHE A 492 11.69 3.71 -12.74
C PHE A 492 11.03 2.82 -13.80
N SER A 493 10.75 3.38 -14.98
CA SER A 493 10.44 2.55 -16.14
C SER A 493 11.62 1.60 -16.41
N PRO A 494 11.38 0.35 -16.88
CA PRO A 494 12.40 -0.71 -16.91
C PRO A 494 13.76 -0.32 -17.52
N ARG A 495 13.76 0.57 -18.52
CA ARG A 495 14.96 0.98 -19.26
C ARG A 495 15.90 1.95 -18.52
N VAL A 496 15.45 2.65 -17.48
CA VAL A 496 16.22 3.78 -16.91
C VAL A 496 17.52 3.31 -16.26
N MET A 497 17.46 2.34 -15.35
CA MET A 497 18.67 1.79 -14.71
C MET A 497 19.57 1.05 -15.70
N GLU A 498 18.97 0.36 -16.68
CA GLU A 498 19.68 -0.34 -17.76
C GLU A 498 20.53 0.65 -18.60
N GLN A 499 20.04 1.86 -18.87
CA GLN A 499 20.78 2.91 -19.60
C GLN A 499 22.03 3.39 -18.86
N PHE A 500 22.07 3.24 -17.54
CA PHE A 500 23.24 3.56 -16.71
C PHE A 500 24.17 2.35 -16.50
N GLY A 501 23.85 1.19 -17.09
CA GLY A 501 24.56 -0.06 -16.87
C GLY A 501 24.38 -0.61 -15.45
N LEU A 502 23.25 -0.30 -14.81
CA LEU A 502 22.90 -0.72 -13.44
C LEU A 502 21.72 -1.70 -13.46
N ASP A 503 21.73 -2.63 -14.41
CA ASP A 503 20.73 -3.70 -14.45
C ASP A 503 20.99 -4.76 -13.36
N ALA A 504 19.97 -5.59 -13.08
CA ALA A 504 20.04 -6.54 -11.97
C ALA A 504 21.21 -7.54 -12.11
N ALA A 505 21.59 -7.95 -13.32
CA ALA A 505 22.69 -8.88 -13.51
C ALA A 505 24.03 -8.22 -13.17
N GLU A 506 24.23 -6.98 -13.60
CA GLU A 506 25.41 -6.18 -13.26
C GLU A 506 25.49 -5.90 -11.75
N LEU A 507 24.36 -5.59 -11.11
CA LEU A 507 24.32 -5.34 -9.66
C LEU A 507 24.61 -6.60 -8.84
N LEU A 508 24.09 -7.77 -9.25
CA LEU A 508 24.37 -9.05 -8.59
C LEU A 508 25.80 -9.54 -8.85
N ALA A 509 26.39 -9.22 -10.01
CA ALA A 509 27.80 -9.48 -10.26
C ALA A 509 28.72 -8.61 -9.37
N LEU A 510 28.31 -7.37 -9.11
CA LEU A 510 29.00 -6.45 -8.20
C LEU A 510 28.88 -6.89 -6.74
N ASN A 511 27.70 -7.34 -6.32
CA ASN A 511 27.43 -7.83 -4.97
C ASN A 511 26.50 -9.06 -5.03
N PRO A 512 27.04 -10.29 -4.94
CA PRO A 512 26.26 -11.52 -5.06
C PRO A 512 25.23 -11.76 -3.95
N ARG A 513 25.27 -10.99 -2.84
CA ARG A 513 24.30 -11.06 -1.74
C ARG A 513 23.17 -10.02 -1.85
N LEU A 514 23.23 -9.14 -2.84
CA LEU A 514 22.33 -8.00 -2.95
C LEU A 514 20.89 -8.41 -3.27
N VAL A 515 19.92 -7.83 -2.58
CA VAL A 515 18.52 -7.86 -2.98
C VAL A 515 18.23 -6.65 -3.87
N VAL A 516 17.91 -6.90 -5.14
CA VAL A 516 17.60 -5.84 -6.12
C VAL A 516 16.10 -5.78 -6.31
N VAL A 517 15.43 -4.80 -5.72
CA VAL A 517 13.98 -4.60 -5.82
C VAL A 517 13.66 -3.63 -6.95
N ARG A 518 12.84 -4.07 -7.91
CA ARG A 518 12.38 -3.28 -9.05
C ARG A 518 10.85 -3.18 -9.03
N MET A 519 10.32 -1.96 -9.03
CA MET A 519 8.87 -1.69 -8.92
C MET A 519 8.29 -0.97 -10.15
N PRO A 520 8.41 -1.53 -11.37
CA PRO A 520 7.79 -0.91 -12.54
C PRO A 520 6.25 -0.97 -12.46
N ALA A 521 5.58 -0.07 -13.18
CA ALA A 521 4.12 -0.05 -13.28
C ALA A 521 3.52 -1.41 -13.72
N PHE A 522 4.05 -1.98 -14.81
CA PHE A 522 3.49 -3.14 -15.50
C PHE A 522 4.37 -4.39 -15.48
N GLY A 523 5.56 -4.30 -14.90
CA GLY A 523 6.54 -5.39 -14.89
C GLY A 523 7.70 -5.22 -15.89
N LEU A 524 8.68 -6.11 -15.83
CA LEU A 524 9.90 -6.10 -16.62
C LEU A 524 9.77 -6.82 -17.98
N THR A 525 8.64 -7.47 -18.21
CA THR A 525 8.30 -8.23 -19.43
C THR A 525 6.85 -7.98 -19.82
N GLY A 526 6.45 -8.43 -21.01
CA GLY A 526 5.10 -8.26 -21.54
C GLY A 526 4.93 -7.00 -22.41
N PRO A 527 3.81 -6.90 -23.12
CA PRO A 527 3.60 -5.87 -24.15
C PRO A 527 3.47 -4.47 -23.56
N TRP A 528 3.14 -4.33 -22.27
CA TRP A 528 3.03 -3.03 -21.60
C TRP A 528 4.28 -2.64 -20.81
N ARG A 529 5.39 -3.40 -20.90
CA ARG A 529 6.67 -3.14 -20.20
C ARG A 529 7.11 -1.67 -20.26
N ASP A 530 6.99 -1.05 -21.44
CA ASP A 530 7.48 0.30 -21.69
C ASP A 530 6.41 1.40 -21.58
N ARG A 531 5.18 1.05 -21.14
CA ARG A 531 4.12 2.03 -20.90
C ARG A 531 4.38 2.81 -19.61
N VAL A 532 4.01 4.09 -19.63
CA VAL A 532 4.00 4.95 -18.44
C VAL A 532 2.73 4.66 -17.64
N GLY A 533 2.86 4.53 -16.32
CA GLY A 533 1.72 4.35 -15.42
C GLY A 533 1.98 5.02 -14.08
N PHE A 534 0.90 5.56 -13.50
CA PHE A 534 0.86 6.09 -12.13
C PHE A 534 -0.19 5.32 -11.33
N ALA A 535 -0.28 5.53 -10.01
CA ALA A 535 -1.28 4.86 -9.18
C ALA A 535 -2.72 4.95 -9.76
N PRO A 536 -3.24 6.10 -10.22
CA PRO A 536 -4.58 6.14 -10.82
C PRO A 536 -4.74 5.24 -12.04
N THR A 537 -3.67 5.06 -12.82
CA THR A 537 -3.68 4.11 -13.96
C THR A 537 -3.86 2.68 -13.47
N MET A 538 -3.20 2.29 -12.37
CA MET A 538 -3.36 0.95 -11.78
C MET A 538 -4.75 0.77 -11.17
N GLU A 539 -5.27 1.80 -10.50
CA GLU A 539 -6.62 1.81 -9.93
C GLU A 539 -7.71 1.62 -11.01
N GLN A 540 -7.49 2.20 -12.20
CA GLN A 540 -8.38 2.09 -13.35
C GLN A 540 -8.31 0.69 -13.99
N ILE A 541 -7.09 0.17 -14.20
CA ILE A 541 -6.89 -1.13 -14.88
C ILE A 541 -7.29 -2.30 -13.98
N ALA A 542 -6.96 -2.27 -12.69
CA ALA A 542 -7.21 -3.39 -11.78
C ALA A 542 -8.63 -3.39 -11.18
N GLY A 543 -9.52 -2.52 -11.67
CA GLY A 543 -10.95 -2.51 -11.32
C GLY A 543 -11.29 -1.83 -10.00
N LEU A 544 -10.33 -1.21 -9.31
CA LEU A 544 -10.62 -0.49 -8.07
C LEU A 544 -11.48 0.77 -8.33
N ALA A 545 -11.18 1.50 -9.41
CA ALA A 545 -12.02 2.60 -9.85
C ALA A 545 -13.40 2.10 -10.30
N TRP A 546 -13.47 0.92 -10.93
CA TRP A 546 -14.74 0.36 -11.42
C TRP A 546 -15.77 0.16 -10.33
N VAL A 547 -15.36 -0.26 -9.13
CA VAL A 547 -16.25 -0.47 -7.97
C VAL A 547 -16.39 0.76 -7.06
N THR A 548 -15.72 1.86 -7.40
CA THR A 548 -15.74 3.12 -6.63
C THR A 548 -16.57 4.18 -7.34
N GLY A 549 -17.51 4.81 -6.65
CA GLY A 549 -18.40 5.84 -7.20
C GLY A 549 -19.87 5.56 -6.92
N MET A 550 -20.75 6.51 -7.28
CA MET A 550 -22.20 6.34 -7.15
C MET A 550 -22.73 5.31 -8.17
N PRO A 551 -23.81 4.55 -7.86
CA PRO A 551 -24.34 3.52 -8.75
C PRO A 551 -24.70 4.05 -10.14
N ASP A 552 -25.38 5.20 -10.18
CA ASP A 552 -25.86 5.83 -11.42
C ASP A 552 -24.83 6.80 -12.05
N GLY A 553 -23.62 6.87 -11.47
CA GLY A 553 -22.54 7.76 -11.89
C GLY A 553 -21.41 7.04 -12.63
N PRO A 554 -20.50 7.80 -13.27
CA PRO A 554 -19.26 7.23 -13.78
C PRO A 554 -18.40 6.68 -12.63
N PRO A 555 -17.51 5.71 -12.92
CA PRO A 555 -16.48 5.28 -11.97
C PRO A 555 -15.60 6.45 -11.51
N ILE A 556 -15.10 6.37 -10.29
CA ILE A 556 -14.25 7.41 -9.68
C ILE A 556 -12.92 6.82 -9.25
N ALA A 557 -11.84 7.54 -9.52
CA ALA A 557 -10.50 7.12 -9.09
C ALA A 557 -10.35 7.23 -7.55
N PRO A 558 -9.77 6.21 -6.90
CA PRO A 558 -9.37 6.23 -5.49
C PRO A 558 -8.35 7.32 -5.09
N ARG A 559 -7.69 7.97 -6.04
CA ARG A 559 -6.77 9.11 -5.81
C ARG A 559 -5.41 8.74 -5.21
N GLY A 560 -4.82 7.63 -5.66
CA GLY A 560 -3.42 7.29 -5.38
C GLY A 560 -3.19 6.28 -4.26
N ALA A 561 -4.25 5.74 -3.65
CA ALA A 561 -4.17 4.78 -2.55
C ALA A 561 -3.36 3.52 -2.90
N CYS A 562 -3.21 3.21 -4.20
CA CYS A 562 -2.41 2.08 -4.67
C CYS A 562 -0.89 2.29 -4.56
N ASP A 563 -0.39 3.52 -4.53
CA ASP A 563 1.05 3.79 -4.37
C ASP A 563 1.58 3.27 -3.01
N PRO A 564 1.04 3.71 -1.85
CA PRO A 564 1.48 3.19 -0.56
C PRO A 564 1.17 1.70 -0.39
N LEU A 565 0.10 1.19 -1.03
CA LEU A 565 -0.21 -0.24 -1.03
C LEU A 565 0.89 -1.07 -1.71
N ALA A 566 1.31 -0.65 -2.91
CA ALA A 566 2.41 -1.29 -3.62
C ALA A 566 3.73 -1.13 -2.86
N GLY A 567 3.93 0.01 -2.20
CA GLY A 567 5.06 0.25 -1.29
C GLY A 567 5.12 -0.76 -0.14
N ALA A 568 4.00 -1.01 0.54
CA ALA A 568 3.93 -1.99 1.62
C ALA A 568 4.19 -3.43 1.13
N HIS A 569 3.65 -3.81 -0.04
CA HIS A 569 3.94 -5.11 -0.65
C HIS A 569 5.42 -5.25 -1.03
N ALA A 570 6.04 -4.19 -1.57
CA ALA A 570 7.47 -4.21 -1.90
C ALA A 570 8.34 -4.29 -0.65
N ALA A 571 7.97 -3.60 0.45
CA ALA A 571 8.66 -3.70 1.72
C ALA A 571 8.59 -5.13 2.28
N PHE A 572 7.41 -5.77 2.26
CA PHE A 572 7.24 -7.19 2.60
C PHE A 572 8.12 -8.10 1.74
N ALA A 573 8.06 -7.95 0.41
CA ALA A 573 8.84 -8.76 -0.52
C ALA A 573 10.36 -8.58 -0.35
N THR A 574 10.79 -7.36 0.02
CA THR A 574 12.19 -7.06 0.36
C THR A 574 12.65 -7.88 1.57
N LEU A 575 11.86 -7.93 2.64
CA LEU A 575 12.21 -8.68 3.84
C LEU A 575 12.19 -10.20 3.60
N ALA A 576 11.24 -10.71 2.82
CA ALA A 576 11.23 -12.11 2.42
C ALA A 576 12.49 -12.46 1.59
N ALA A 577 12.88 -11.61 0.64
CA ALA A 577 14.09 -11.82 -0.15
C ALA A 577 15.38 -11.73 0.67
N LEU A 578 15.42 -10.84 1.68
CA LEU A 578 16.53 -10.77 2.63
C LEU A 578 16.62 -12.04 3.49
N GLU A 579 15.49 -12.61 3.93
CA GLU A 579 15.50 -13.89 4.67
C GLU A 579 16.07 -15.02 3.82
N PHE A 580 15.71 -15.06 2.53
CA PHE A 580 16.33 -15.98 1.58
C PHE A 580 17.84 -15.74 1.47
N ALA A 581 18.27 -14.49 1.21
CA ALA A 581 19.66 -14.14 1.00
C ALA A 581 20.55 -14.40 2.23
N ASP A 582 20.01 -14.21 3.42
CA ASP A 582 20.74 -14.48 4.66
C ASP A 582 20.95 -15.96 4.90
N ARG A 583 19.95 -16.78 4.58
CA ARG A 583 20.03 -18.24 4.71
C ARG A 583 20.91 -18.88 3.65
N THR A 584 20.82 -18.43 2.39
CA THR A 584 21.53 -19.06 1.26
C THR A 584 22.88 -18.43 0.97
N GLY A 585 23.06 -17.16 1.37
CA GLY A 585 24.18 -16.33 0.94
C GLY A 585 24.08 -15.82 -0.50
N GLU A 586 22.91 -15.95 -1.14
CA GLU A 586 22.67 -15.54 -2.51
C GLU A 586 21.55 -14.48 -2.57
N GLY A 587 21.90 -13.32 -3.13
CA GLY A 587 20.98 -12.26 -3.48
C GLY A 587 20.15 -12.59 -4.72
N GLN A 588 19.23 -11.70 -5.07
CA GLN A 588 18.31 -11.92 -6.20
C GLN A 588 17.63 -10.64 -6.67
N LEU A 589 17.11 -10.69 -7.89
CA LEU A 589 16.13 -9.73 -8.37
C LEU A 589 14.75 -10.06 -7.76
N VAL A 590 14.11 -9.03 -7.23
CA VAL A 590 12.72 -9.02 -6.77
C VAL A 590 11.95 -8.01 -7.61
N GLU A 591 11.14 -8.50 -8.55
CA GLU A 591 10.24 -7.66 -9.32
C GLU A 591 8.90 -7.55 -8.59
N VAL A 592 8.42 -6.33 -8.35
CA VAL A 592 7.13 -6.05 -7.69
C VAL A 592 6.33 -5.11 -8.59
N PRO A 593 5.63 -5.63 -9.62
CA PRO A 593 4.86 -4.80 -10.53
C PRO A 593 3.69 -4.15 -9.79
N MET A 594 3.57 -2.83 -9.89
CA MET A 594 2.53 -2.10 -9.16
C MET A 594 1.13 -2.63 -9.50
N ILE A 595 0.86 -2.94 -10.78
CA ILE A 595 -0.43 -3.51 -11.19
C ILE A 595 -0.72 -4.85 -10.51
N GLU A 596 0.28 -5.72 -10.32
CA GLU A 596 0.09 -7.06 -9.74
C GLU A 596 -0.22 -6.98 -8.23
N ALA A 597 0.30 -5.97 -7.52
CA ALA A 597 -0.09 -5.68 -6.14
C ALA A 597 -1.56 -5.27 -6.03
N VAL A 598 -2.04 -4.41 -6.93
CA VAL A 598 -3.46 -3.99 -6.93
C VAL A 598 -4.38 -5.14 -7.34
N LEU A 599 -3.97 -5.98 -8.30
CA LEU A 599 -4.76 -7.14 -8.72
C LEU A 599 -4.98 -8.14 -7.58
N ASN A 600 -4.02 -8.32 -6.66
CA ASN A 600 -4.20 -9.20 -5.51
C ASN A 600 -5.28 -8.68 -4.54
N VAL A 601 -5.34 -7.37 -4.31
CA VAL A 601 -6.37 -6.78 -3.43
C VAL A 601 -7.73 -6.63 -4.11
N THR A 602 -7.78 -6.69 -5.45
CA THR A 602 -9.04 -6.70 -6.22
C THR A 602 -9.43 -8.08 -6.74
N ALA A 603 -8.72 -9.14 -6.33
CA ALA A 603 -8.89 -10.51 -6.84
C ALA A 603 -10.35 -10.98 -6.77
N VAL A 604 -11.07 -10.59 -5.72
CA VAL A 604 -12.48 -10.94 -5.50
C VAL A 604 -13.37 -10.57 -6.70
N GLN A 605 -13.09 -9.47 -7.41
CA GLN A 605 -13.89 -9.09 -8.59
C GLN A 605 -13.84 -10.13 -9.69
N THR A 606 -12.64 -10.64 -9.99
CA THR A 606 -12.45 -11.64 -11.05
C THR A 606 -12.94 -13.01 -10.62
N ILE A 607 -12.78 -13.34 -9.33
CA ILE A 607 -13.24 -14.60 -8.76
C ILE A 607 -14.78 -14.66 -8.78
N GLU A 608 -15.47 -13.59 -8.33
CA GLU A 608 -16.93 -13.50 -8.35
C GLU A 608 -17.50 -13.65 -9.77
N TYR A 609 -16.83 -13.04 -10.77
CA TYR A 609 -17.24 -13.19 -12.15
C TYR A 609 -17.04 -14.62 -12.68
N GLU A 610 -15.89 -15.24 -12.43
CA GLU A 610 -15.63 -16.60 -12.93
C GLU A 610 -16.51 -17.66 -12.27
N VAL A 611 -16.77 -17.53 -10.96
CA VAL A 611 -17.55 -18.53 -10.21
C VAL A 611 -19.05 -18.31 -10.39
N PHE A 612 -19.52 -17.06 -10.34
CA PHE A 612 -20.96 -16.76 -10.30
C PHE A 612 -21.48 -16.05 -11.56
N GLY A 613 -20.61 -15.66 -12.50
CA GLY A 613 -21.00 -14.87 -13.68
C GLY A 613 -21.42 -13.44 -13.34
N ARG A 614 -21.04 -12.93 -12.15
CA ARG A 614 -21.45 -11.61 -11.65
C ARG A 614 -20.29 -10.62 -11.67
N VAL A 615 -20.46 -9.52 -12.38
CA VAL A 615 -19.56 -8.37 -12.29
C VAL A 615 -19.92 -7.57 -11.05
N MET A 616 -18.94 -7.27 -10.20
CA MET A 616 -19.11 -6.32 -9.10
C MET A 616 -19.37 -4.92 -9.65
N GLU A 617 -20.40 -4.25 -9.16
CA GLU A 617 -20.80 -2.91 -9.59
C GLU A 617 -20.61 -1.87 -8.47
N ARG A 618 -20.62 -0.59 -8.84
CA ARG A 618 -20.58 0.53 -7.89
C ARG A 618 -21.82 0.55 -7.02
N ARG A 619 -21.63 0.73 -5.72
CA ARG A 619 -22.72 0.82 -4.73
C ARG A 619 -22.83 2.19 -4.07
N GLY A 620 -22.00 3.16 -4.45
CA GLY A 620 -21.80 4.37 -3.65
C GLY A 620 -21.22 3.98 -2.31
N ASN A 621 -21.85 4.46 -1.23
CA ASN A 621 -21.46 4.11 0.13
C ASN A 621 -22.36 3.01 0.74
N ARG A 622 -23.23 2.37 -0.06
CA ARG A 622 -24.20 1.39 0.43
C ARG A 622 -23.56 0.06 0.81
N GLY A 623 -23.96 -0.48 1.96
CA GLY A 623 -23.58 -1.82 2.42
C GLY A 623 -24.15 -2.96 1.58
N TYR A 624 -23.79 -4.19 1.93
CA TYR A 624 -24.26 -5.43 1.29
C TYR A 624 -25.46 -6.03 2.03
N GLY A 625 -26.26 -6.86 1.34
CA GLY A 625 -27.40 -7.54 1.93
C GLY A 625 -28.37 -6.60 2.67
N ALA A 626 -28.66 -6.94 3.93
CA ALA A 626 -29.58 -6.20 4.80
C ALA A 626 -28.90 -5.11 5.67
N ALA A 627 -27.60 -4.86 5.47
CA ALA A 627 -26.88 -3.86 6.25
C ALA A 627 -27.41 -2.44 5.98
N VAL A 628 -27.65 -1.68 7.04
CA VAL A 628 -27.93 -0.23 6.94
C VAL A 628 -26.59 0.49 6.95
N GLN A 629 -26.13 0.89 5.77
CA GLN A 629 -24.86 1.58 5.61
C GLN A 629 -24.94 2.61 4.50
N ASP A 630 -24.52 3.85 4.79
CA ASP A 630 -24.32 4.93 3.81
C ASP A 630 -23.51 6.08 4.46
N VAL A 631 -23.24 7.14 3.69
CA VAL A 631 -22.78 8.44 4.18
C VAL A 631 -23.96 9.41 4.19
N TYR A 632 -24.33 9.87 5.38
CA TYR A 632 -25.51 10.68 5.62
C TYR A 632 -25.15 12.13 5.93
N ARG A 633 -25.94 13.06 5.38
CA ARG A 633 -25.78 14.49 5.64
C ARG A 633 -26.25 14.84 7.05
N CYS A 634 -25.46 15.65 7.74
CA CYS A 634 -25.77 16.21 9.05
C CYS A 634 -26.05 17.71 8.95
N ALA A 635 -26.46 18.32 10.06
CA ALA A 635 -26.62 19.77 10.14
C ALA A 635 -25.27 20.48 9.96
N GLY A 636 -25.26 21.57 9.19
CA GLY A 636 -24.06 22.37 8.90
C GLY A 636 -23.67 22.36 7.42
N ASP A 637 -22.57 23.04 7.12
CA ASP A 637 -21.99 23.06 5.77
C ASP A 637 -21.05 21.87 5.59
N ASP A 638 -21.25 21.14 4.49
CA ASP A 638 -20.50 19.94 4.12
C ASP A 638 -20.21 18.94 5.27
N SER A 639 -21.18 18.75 6.17
CA SER A 639 -21.05 17.89 7.35
C SER A 639 -21.71 16.52 7.14
N TRP A 640 -20.96 15.45 7.40
CA TRP A 640 -21.36 14.08 7.05
C TRP A 640 -20.91 13.04 8.09
N ILE A 641 -21.72 11.98 8.23
CA ILE A 641 -21.38 10.78 9.02
C ILE A 641 -21.42 9.56 8.10
N ALA A 642 -20.40 8.73 8.17
CA ALA A 642 -20.44 7.35 7.71
C ALA A 642 -21.01 6.46 8.83
N LEU A 643 -22.03 5.67 8.52
CA LEU A 643 -22.70 4.76 9.46
C LEU A 643 -22.79 3.36 8.85
N ALA A 644 -22.59 2.32 9.65
CA ALA A 644 -22.77 0.93 9.24
C ALA A 644 -23.35 0.06 10.35
N ALA A 645 -24.61 -0.36 10.23
CA ALA A 645 -25.22 -1.41 11.05
C ALA A 645 -25.38 -2.68 10.21
N ARG A 646 -24.66 -3.74 10.58
CA ARG A 646 -24.52 -4.99 9.80
C ARG A 646 -25.17 -6.19 10.49
N THR A 647 -25.21 -6.17 11.81
CA THR A 647 -25.80 -7.22 12.65
C THR A 647 -27.20 -6.85 13.09
N GLU A 648 -27.99 -7.85 13.49
CA GLU A 648 -29.33 -7.63 14.06
C GLU A 648 -29.25 -6.74 15.32
N ASP A 649 -28.24 -6.93 16.16
CA ASP A 649 -28.01 -6.13 17.36
C ASP A 649 -27.69 -4.67 17.03
N GLU A 650 -26.81 -4.42 16.04
CA GLU A 650 -26.49 -3.06 15.58
C GLU A 650 -27.73 -2.38 14.96
N CYS A 651 -28.54 -3.12 14.18
CA CYS A 651 -29.77 -2.60 13.60
C CYS A 651 -30.83 -2.27 14.66
N ALA A 652 -30.97 -3.12 15.69
CA ALA A 652 -31.85 -2.85 16.82
C ALA A 652 -31.38 -1.62 17.62
N ALA A 653 -30.09 -1.52 17.91
CA ALA A 653 -29.50 -0.36 18.58
C ALA A 653 -29.68 0.94 17.77
N LEU A 654 -29.54 0.87 16.44
CA LEU A 654 -29.81 2.00 15.55
C LEU A 654 -31.26 2.45 15.66
N ALA A 655 -32.21 1.51 15.59
CA ALA A 655 -33.63 1.81 15.72
C ALA A 655 -33.98 2.41 17.09
N ASP A 656 -33.35 1.94 18.17
CA ASP A 656 -33.54 2.50 19.51
C ASP A 656 -33.06 3.95 19.61
N VAL A 657 -31.93 4.29 18.97
CA VAL A 657 -31.38 5.66 18.95
C VAL A 657 -32.26 6.59 18.11
N THR A 658 -32.76 6.14 16.96
CA THR A 658 -33.57 6.97 16.06
C THR A 658 -35.03 7.06 16.48
N GLY A 659 -35.55 6.06 17.21
CA GLY A 659 -36.97 5.90 17.48
C GLY A 659 -37.78 5.78 16.18
N ASP A 660 -38.95 6.41 16.15
CA ASP A 660 -39.83 6.45 14.97
C ASP A 660 -39.35 7.42 13.86
N ALA A 661 -38.21 8.10 14.05
CA ALA A 661 -37.70 9.04 13.06
C ALA A 661 -36.92 8.33 11.95
N GLU A 662 -37.18 8.72 10.70
CA GLU A 662 -36.36 8.30 9.56
C GLU A 662 -34.90 8.74 9.74
N LEU A 663 -33.95 7.83 9.53
CA LEU A 663 -32.52 8.03 9.80
C LEU A 663 -31.95 9.32 9.17
N GLU A 664 -32.26 9.58 7.91
CA GLU A 664 -31.82 10.79 7.19
C GLU A 664 -32.35 12.07 7.84
N THR A 665 -33.60 12.05 8.31
CA THR A 665 -34.21 13.20 8.99
C THR A 665 -33.61 13.40 10.37
N TRP A 666 -33.37 12.30 11.09
CA TRP A 666 -32.73 12.32 12.40
C TRP A 666 -31.31 12.88 12.32
N LEU A 667 -30.51 12.43 11.34
CA LEU A 667 -29.14 12.92 11.13
C LEU A 667 -29.09 14.35 10.59
N GLY A 668 -29.95 14.69 9.62
CA GLY A 668 -29.96 16.01 8.98
C GLY A 668 -30.28 17.18 9.93
N ALA A 669 -30.85 16.89 11.10
CA ALA A 669 -31.16 17.89 12.13
C ALA A 669 -30.08 18.02 13.22
N ARG A 670 -28.99 17.23 13.17
CA ARG A 670 -28.01 17.10 14.26
C ARG A 670 -26.59 17.43 13.83
N ASP A 671 -25.80 17.86 14.81
CA ASP A 671 -24.35 17.98 14.69
C ASP A 671 -23.71 16.60 14.47
N ALA A 672 -22.72 16.52 13.58
CA ALA A 672 -22.17 15.24 13.14
C ALA A 672 -21.42 14.52 14.26
N GLU A 673 -20.59 15.23 15.01
CA GLU A 673 -19.82 14.70 16.12
C GLU A 673 -20.75 14.20 17.23
N ALA A 674 -21.76 14.99 17.60
CA ALA A 674 -22.72 14.60 18.64
C ALA A 674 -23.53 13.35 18.24
N ALA A 675 -24.00 13.28 16.99
CA ALA A 675 -24.74 12.13 16.48
C ALA A 675 -23.85 10.87 16.39
N ALA A 676 -22.61 11.00 15.91
CA ALA A 676 -21.67 9.86 15.84
C ALA A 676 -21.37 9.31 17.24
N GLU A 677 -21.11 10.17 18.23
CA GLU A 677 -20.86 9.74 19.61
C GLU A 677 -22.08 9.06 20.27
N GLU A 678 -23.30 9.46 19.91
CA GLU A 678 -24.52 8.81 20.39
C GLU A 678 -24.70 7.42 19.80
N LEU A 679 -24.52 7.26 18.49
CA LEU A 679 -24.59 5.99 17.77
C LEU A 679 -23.51 5.00 18.26
N VAL A 680 -22.27 5.46 18.38
CA VAL A 680 -21.14 4.66 18.87
C VAL A 680 -21.40 4.17 20.29
N ARG A 681 -21.98 5.00 21.16
CA ARG A 681 -22.31 4.62 22.54
C ARG A 681 -23.40 3.55 22.60
N ALA A 682 -24.30 3.52 21.63
CA ALA A 682 -25.32 2.48 21.48
C ALA A 682 -24.78 1.18 20.87
N GLY A 683 -23.52 1.15 20.41
CA GLY A 683 -22.93 -0.01 19.76
C GLY A 683 -23.01 0.01 18.23
N VAL A 684 -23.48 1.10 17.62
CA VAL A 684 -23.56 1.25 16.16
C VAL A 684 -22.26 1.86 15.61
N PRO A 685 -21.54 1.19 14.69
CA PRO A 685 -20.40 1.78 14.00
C PRO A 685 -20.79 3.07 13.27
N ALA A 686 -20.22 4.20 13.71
CA ALA A 686 -20.41 5.50 13.08
C ALA A 686 -19.15 6.38 13.23
N ALA A 687 -18.85 7.16 12.20
CA ALA A 687 -17.73 8.09 12.20
C ALA A 687 -18.05 9.36 11.40
N VAL A 688 -17.59 10.51 11.90
CA VAL A 688 -17.60 11.75 11.12
C VAL A 688 -16.67 11.58 9.92
N VAL A 689 -17.09 12.09 8.75
CA VAL A 689 -16.23 12.14 7.57
C VAL A 689 -15.25 13.31 7.73
N VAL A 690 -13.99 12.98 8.01
CA VAL A 690 -12.94 13.96 8.30
C VAL A 690 -12.32 14.48 7.00
N SER A 691 -11.93 15.76 6.94
CA SER A 691 -11.04 16.24 5.88
C SER A 691 -9.64 15.66 6.09
N PRO A 692 -8.95 15.12 5.06
CA PRO A 692 -7.62 14.56 5.24
C PRO A 692 -6.59 15.59 5.75
N SER A 693 -6.83 16.89 5.53
CA SER A 693 -5.99 17.97 6.08
C SER A 693 -6.10 18.13 7.61
N LEU A 694 -7.16 17.58 8.24
CA LEU A 694 -7.46 17.69 9.67
C LEU A 694 -7.25 16.38 10.45
N VAL A 695 -6.76 15.33 9.79
CA VAL A 695 -6.60 14.00 10.41
C VAL A 695 -5.64 14.01 11.63
N THR A 696 -4.72 14.97 11.70
CA THR A 696 -3.80 15.17 12.84
C THR A 696 -4.53 15.62 14.12
N GLU A 697 -5.82 15.98 14.02
CA GLU A 697 -6.67 16.33 15.14
C GLU A 697 -7.41 15.15 15.75
N ASN A 698 -7.41 13.99 15.08
CA ASN A 698 -8.09 12.79 15.52
C ASN A 698 -7.59 12.33 16.91
N PRO A 699 -8.48 12.21 17.91
CA PRO A 699 -8.11 11.84 19.28
C PRO A 699 -7.38 10.50 19.41
N GLN A 700 -7.75 9.51 18.58
CA GLN A 700 -7.13 8.19 18.64
C GLN A 700 -5.72 8.21 18.03
N LEU A 701 -5.54 8.81 16.86
CA LEU A 701 -4.23 8.95 16.22
C LEU A 701 -3.26 9.76 17.11
N ARG A 702 -3.77 10.81 17.79
CA ARG A 702 -3.00 11.57 18.78
C ARG A 702 -2.61 10.73 19.99
N HIS A 703 -3.54 9.97 20.55
CA HIS A 703 -3.26 9.11 21.72
C HIS A 703 -2.17 8.09 21.42
N ARG A 704 -2.23 7.47 20.23
CA ARG A 704 -1.30 6.43 19.83
C ARG A 704 0.04 6.94 19.31
N GLY A 705 0.22 8.26 19.20
CA GLY A 705 1.45 8.85 18.70
C GLY A 705 1.71 8.56 17.22
N PHE A 706 0.65 8.33 16.42
CA PHE A 706 0.79 8.01 15.01
C PHE A 706 1.51 9.10 14.20
N PHE A 707 1.37 10.36 14.62
CA PHE A 707 2.14 11.47 14.07
C PHE A 707 3.27 11.86 15.03
N GLU A 708 4.51 11.71 14.58
CA GLU A 708 5.68 12.19 15.30
C GLU A 708 6.10 13.58 14.83
N ARG A 709 6.56 14.37 15.79
CA ARG A 709 6.94 15.77 15.60
C ARG A 709 8.44 15.85 15.32
N LEU A 710 8.81 16.44 14.19
CA LEU A 710 10.21 16.65 13.81
C LEU A 710 10.43 18.09 13.37
N ASP A 711 11.59 18.64 13.72
CA ASP A 711 12.05 19.95 13.27
C ASP A 711 12.86 19.80 11.99
N HIS A 712 12.41 20.44 10.91
CA HIS A 712 13.08 20.42 9.61
C HIS A 712 13.72 21.78 9.30
N SER A 713 14.96 21.77 8.80
CA SER A 713 15.80 22.96 8.65
C SER A 713 15.23 24.07 7.75
N ARG A 714 14.25 23.76 6.89
CA ARG A 714 13.58 24.72 5.99
C ARG A 714 12.14 25.03 6.35
N THR A 715 11.45 24.07 6.95
CA THR A 715 9.99 24.14 7.14
C THR A 715 9.59 24.20 8.61
N GLY A 716 10.58 24.18 9.52
CA GLY A 716 10.38 24.14 10.95
C GLY A 716 9.70 22.85 11.41
N GLU A 717 9.02 22.96 12.54
CA GLU A 717 8.35 21.85 13.19
C GLU A 717 7.10 21.38 12.42
N ASN A 718 7.04 20.09 12.11
CA ASN A 718 5.93 19.46 11.39
C ASN A 718 5.59 18.08 11.96
N LEU A 719 4.41 17.56 11.59
CA LEU A 719 3.91 16.24 12.00
C LEU A 719 4.03 15.25 10.83
N TYR A 720 4.74 14.15 11.07
CA TYR A 720 5.04 13.13 10.07
C TYR A 720 4.40 11.79 10.45
N PRO A 721 3.87 11.04 9.47
CA PRO A 721 3.20 9.78 9.76
C PRO A 721 4.21 8.70 10.15
N CYS A 722 3.81 7.82 11.07
CA CYS A 722 4.58 6.66 11.51
C CYS A 722 4.01 5.37 10.90
N PRO A 723 4.73 4.24 11.00
CA PRO A 723 4.13 2.93 10.78
C PRO A 723 2.86 2.73 11.64
N PRO A 724 1.89 1.89 11.23
CA PRO A 724 0.60 1.76 11.90
C PRO A 724 0.64 0.86 13.13
N PHE A 725 1.71 0.98 13.92
CA PHE A 725 2.00 0.21 15.12
C PHE A 725 2.37 1.15 16.26
N THR A 726 2.01 0.78 17.50
CA THR A 726 2.63 1.41 18.67
C THR A 726 4.14 1.17 18.63
N PRO A 727 4.99 2.16 19.02
CA PRO A 727 6.43 1.93 19.15
C PRO A 727 6.73 0.66 19.96
N LEU A 728 7.76 -0.07 19.52
CA LEU A 728 8.20 -1.28 20.21
C LEU A 728 8.60 -0.94 21.65
N ALA A 729 8.40 -1.88 22.59
CA ALA A 729 8.66 -1.63 24.01
C ALA A 729 10.10 -1.16 24.32
N ASP A 730 11.05 -1.45 23.44
CA ASP A 730 12.46 -1.04 23.54
C ASP A 730 12.85 0.14 22.63
N SER A 731 11.87 0.83 22.02
CA SER A 731 12.06 2.05 21.23
C SER A 731 11.07 3.15 21.64
N GLU A 732 11.56 4.38 21.80
CA GLU A 732 10.70 5.52 22.17
C GLU A 732 10.05 6.21 20.96
N ALA A 733 10.56 5.98 19.74
CA ALA A 733 10.09 6.66 18.52
C ALA A 733 10.41 5.87 17.24
N TRP A 734 9.57 6.01 16.22
CA TRP A 734 9.79 5.48 14.88
C TRP A 734 10.68 6.39 14.03
N LEU A 735 10.54 7.71 14.18
CA LEU A 735 11.21 8.69 13.35
C LEU A 735 12.33 9.38 14.13
N GLN A 736 13.54 9.31 13.56
CA GLN A 736 14.77 9.84 14.13
C GLN A 736 15.26 11.08 13.39
N ARG A 737 14.87 11.26 12.12
CA ARG A 737 15.31 12.39 11.27
C ARG A 737 14.17 12.92 10.41
N PRO A 738 14.07 14.25 10.21
CA PRO A 738 13.15 14.82 9.23
C PRO A 738 13.52 14.35 7.81
N PRO A 739 12.64 14.56 6.81
CA PRO A 739 13.00 14.30 5.41
C PRO A 739 14.23 15.13 5.01
N PRO A 740 15.16 14.58 4.22
CA PRO A 740 16.39 15.28 3.88
C PRO A 740 16.20 16.33 2.78
N THR A 741 16.85 17.48 2.95
CA THR A 741 17.00 18.45 1.86
C THR A 741 17.84 17.85 0.72
N LEU A 742 17.72 18.38 -0.50
CA LEU A 742 18.41 17.84 -1.66
C LEU A 742 19.93 17.82 -1.45
N GLY A 743 20.55 16.64 -1.45
CA GLY A 743 22.00 16.48 -1.32
C GLY A 743 22.54 16.81 0.08
N GLU A 744 21.69 16.91 1.11
CA GLU A 744 22.06 17.25 2.49
C GLU A 744 23.24 16.42 3.03
N HIS A 745 23.29 15.14 2.65
CA HIS A 745 24.24 14.18 3.19
C HIS A 745 25.38 13.85 2.21
N ASN A 746 25.59 14.67 1.16
CA ASN A 746 26.66 14.48 0.18
C ASN A 746 28.03 14.30 0.88
N ALA A 747 28.40 15.21 1.78
CA ALA A 747 29.69 15.15 2.47
C ALA A 747 29.78 13.94 3.42
N GLU A 748 28.75 13.74 4.26
CA GLU A 748 28.71 12.64 5.23
C GLU A 748 28.87 11.29 4.54
N VAL A 749 28.04 11.01 3.53
CA VAL A 749 27.96 9.69 2.90
C VAL A 749 29.15 9.44 1.99
N LEU A 750 29.54 10.41 1.15
CA LEU A 750 30.60 10.20 0.17
C LEU A 750 32.00 10.17 0.81
N THR A 751 32.23 10.88 1.93
CA THR A 751 33.47 10.71 2.68
C THR A 751 33.49 9.37 3.42
N THR A 752 32.40 9.02 4.13
CA THR A 752 32.37 7.83 4.97
C THR A 752 32.37 6.52 4.16
N LEU A 753 31.56 6.44 3.11
CA LEU A 753 31.37 5.20 2.33
C LEU A 753 32.19 5.17 1.03
N CYS A 754 32.49 6.34 0.46
CA CYS A 754 33.25 6.46 -0.78
C CYS A 754 34.70 6.95 -0.59
N GLY A 755 35.11 7.27 0.63
CA GLY A 755 36.49 7.68 0.96
C GLY A 755 36.93 8.97 0.28
N LEU A 756 35.97 9.85 -0.07
CA LEU A 756 36.28 11.14 -0.71
C LEU A 756 36.82 12.16 0.28
N THR A 757 37.80 12.95 -0.16
CA THR A 757 38.33 14.08 0.59
C THR A 757 37.47 15.34 0.39
N ALA A 758 37.66 16.37 1.23
CA ALA A 758 37.01 17.66 1.03
C ALA A 758 37.28 18.25 -0.37
N SER A 759 38.52 18.13 -0.86
CA SER A 759 38.91 18.59 -2.20
C SER A 759 38.25 17.77 -3.33
N ASP A 760 37.96 16.48 -3.12
CA ASP A 760 37.17 15.70 -4.07
C ASP A 760 35.73 16.19 -4.14
N LEU A 761 35.11 16.47 -2.98
CA LEU A 761 33.74 16.98 -2.92
C LEU A 761 33.62 18.34 -3.62
N GLU A 762 34.52 19.28 -3.33
CA GLU A 762 34.57 20.58 -4.01
C GLU A 762 34.71 20.43 -5.53
N ARG A 763 35.56 19.50 -5.99
CA ARG A 763 35.72 19.21 -7.42
C ARG A 763 34.44 18.65 -8.04
N LEU A 764 33.78 17.71 -7.38
CA LEU A 764 32.55 17.08 -7.88
C LEU A 764 31.39 18.09 -7.92
N GLU A 765 31.30 18.97 -6.94
CA GLU A 765 30.31 20.04 -6.91
C GLU A 765 30.55 21.06 -8.04
N ALA A 766 31.80 21.49 -8.23
CA ALA A 766 32.17 22.37 -9.34
C ALA A 766 31.89 21.75 -10.72
N GLN A 767 31.94 20.42 -10.82
CA GLN A 767 31.60 19.66 -12.03
C GLN A 767 30.09 19.40 -12.18
N GLY A 768 29.29 19.72 -11.17
CA GLY A 768 27.85 19.43 -11.13
C GLY A 768 27.53 17.94 -11.01
N VAL A 769 28.49 17.12 -10.59
CA VAL A 769 28.24 15.69 -10.29
C VAL A 769 27.44 15.55 -9.00
N ILE A 770 27.68 16.44 -8.03
CA ILE A 770 26.91 16.57 -6.80
C ILE A 770 26.42 18.01 -6.66
N GLY A 771 25.44 18.26 -5.78
CA GLY A 771 25.02 19.60 -5.39
C GLY A 771 23.77 19.57 -4.51
N SER A 772 23.28 20.74 -4.13
CA SER A 772 22.09 20.89 -3.26
C SER A 772 21.00 21.77 -3.86
N ARG A 773 21.11 22.10 -5.15
CA ARG A 773 20.16 22.95 -5.87
C ARG A 773 19.86 22.33 -7.24
N PRO A 774 18.58 22.22 -7.65
CA PRO A 774 18.25 21.76 -8.99
C PRO A 774 18.89 22.64 -10.06
N LYS A 775 19.43 22.01 -11.10
CA LYS A 775 20.09 22.68 -12.21
C LYS A 775 19.06 23.26 -13.16
N GLY A 776 19.21 24.54 -13.51
CA GLY A 776 18.33 25.22 -14.48
C GLY A 776 17.13 25.93 -13.87
N LEU A 777 17.07 26.04 -12.54
CA LEU A 777 16.19 26.95 -11.81
C LEU A 777 16.81 28.33 -11.62
#